data_AF-A0A1H7D123-F1
#
_entry.id   AF-A0A1H7D123-F1
#
_cell.length_a   1.000
_cell.length_b   1.000
_cell.length_c   1.000
_cell.angle_alpha   90.00
_cell.angle_beta   90.00
_cell.angle_gamma   90.00
#
_symmetry.space_group_name_H-M   'P 1'
#
loop_
_entity.id
_entity.type
_entity.pdbx_description
1 polymer ?
#
loop_
_entity_poly.entity_id
_entity_poly.type
_entity_poly.pdbx_seq_one_letter_code
_entity_poly.pdbx_strand_id
1 'polypeptide(L)'
;MAEFDIQIQVPVFLGVMAAGLRSRQICLPPPTEVAGVSLIVHQIEFTASELRHDQPARYAVFHQSHGTTQGMWAEGFQTQLAQDVVVHVSTTAAVLAHPNQTPPAIVALPLTVVVDLDFVADGTPTMTSSISQVQWRLSLPPLPPTVDPADIKREVEVVIRRAFPSFTQPLDIVNLLMGGNTPTLNVGMTVSQDGTLLVFRAETGAGTGYVDWRWGNFFSGIVTDRLAGAQWGLWIDHRVVESMFQTAVWQAVAAEAGPEVDLISVGSAYSGTGGRAQVTTTVHAHVDLPDPLGNPYVEVPVRAELSVAAGGELTIDLRLPDIRAIARSMIAGIDAVLRRLLGPVWAFVRLPIDSAIADLKPPVGDVDLSGLHCTEIEPLHQRCTRRLPASSFGGTQVRIGGLSAQPDGLLLTATLRSPVTTPAKLRTSFRPFAWTPPQISCGSADAALAAAFAEHAEDLAPLQAQIYLEADGTAPAWYCALEVLNDPLDRFGHVAVDSDRLPATVTVRVPNPGPVYAADPYPVDVLVRTTIGSRLIRIPPAPPLTEQDIRRLKAVVIAMIADCKLLVRSGRFDLRWLIDPPFDRQFRQRWQLAAEHVRPGTKVALLADGGPMVSVAARAGTVTKLSAMVSPGAGLSLVRDEIPEGAAQAALAIRQQLLEVTASVAVEAPVAAVLASAVWTPNGVAAVLSDGIAAYDVGSAARPRAVGRWYVDGVRRALNWWSGLLVVTEDGLFNVDAERRLRRVGPAEEPAPLLDAASGPGAMYVLTADGLQVRSRSLSRRSSVAVHGARSLLRVGGRLLVGGAAGVAVYRMTGTGLSVDPVVSVPELDVTHLAAVIVEDEGAVLATVADGTWRSLVVDERDRVSVVAEYPERPWFAGAARLGDTFVLVDDRGGALEVLTAGVARPVGSDATTELPAGFAFASWTDLGPERAVGTLHGAQVTVVGPIGEGGVTDGTFPLFGAAHYAPPLPMSDAVSLISLAGSSFRLRFGEAVRDVVLHLASVASRLTFPPGTPVVRVSGDPTFSLSATTVTGAVAGTLDSGGTLRIYGRMTELSFTADPVFADGTVPDGFYLQVGAVPA
;
A
#
# COMPACT_ATOMS: atom_id res chain seq x y z
N MET A 1 18.17 -20.61 39.98
CA MET A 1 16.83 -20.70 39.35
C MET A 1 16.44 -19.29 38.98
N ALA A 2 16.02 -19.07 37.75
CA ALA A 2 15.74 -17.74 37.22
C ALA A 2 14.44 -17.77 36.40
N GLU A 3 13.60 -16.75 36.59
CA GLU A 3 12.28 -16.64 35.94
C GLU A 3 12.21 -15.41 35.02
N PHE A 4 11.35 -15.51 34.01
CA PHE A 4 11.00 -14.44 33.11
C PHE A 4 9.49 -14.41 32.93
N ASP A 5 8.89 -13.23 33.03
CA ASP A 5 7.44 -13.04 32.86
C ASP A 5 7.16 -12.02 31.76
N ILE A 6 6.32 -12.36 30.79
CA ILE A 6 5.64 -11.38 29.94
C ILE A 6 4.24 -11.19 30.51
N GLN A 7 3.91 -9.98 30.91
CA GLN A 7 2.58 -9.63 31.38
C GLN A 7 1.89 -8.68 30.40
N ILE A 8 0.60 -8.91 30.17
CA ILE A 8 -0.22 -8.11 29.26
C ILE A 8 -1.56 -7.86 29.93
N GLN A 9 -2.05 -6.62 29.91
CA GLN A 9 -3.42 -6.34 30.31
C GLN A 9 -4.39 -7.06 29.37
N VAL A 10 -5.35 -7.78 29.93
CA VAL A 10 -6.32 -8.57 29.16
C VAL A 10 -7.08 -7.73 28.11
N PRO A 11 -7.60 -6.53 28.40
CA PRO A 11 -8.26 -5.70 27.39
C PRO A 11 -7.36 -5.35 26.20
N VAL A 12 -6.07 -5.17 26.44
CA VAL A 12 -5.09 -4.84 25.39
C VAL A 12 -4.85 -6.06 24.52
N PHE A 13 -4.62 -7.23 25.11
CA PHE A 13 -4.48 -8.49 24.39
C PHE A 13 -5.71 -8.77 23.52
N LEU A 14 -6.92 -8.64 24.08
CA LEU A 14 -8.17 -8.87 23.35
C LEU A 14 -8.37 -7.86 22.21
N GLY A 15 -7.98 -6.60 22.39
CA GLY A 15 -8.01 -5.59 21.33
C GLY A 15 -7.10 -5.94 20.14
N VAL A 16 -5.89 -6.43 20.42
CA VAL A 16 -4.94 -6.90 19.39
C VAL A 16 -5.50 -8.12 18.65
N MET A 17 -6.06 -9.08 19.38
CA MET A 17 -6.68 -10.27 18.79
C MET A 17 -7.87 -9.91 17.90
N ALA A 18 -8.74 -9.02 18.35
CA ALA A 18 -9.89 -8.56 17.57
C ALA A 18 -9.47 -7.85 16.27
N ALA A 19 -8.44 -6.98 16.32
CA ALA A 19 -7.90 -6.33 15.14
C ALA A 19 -7.33 -7.35 14.14
N GLY A 20 -6.55 -8.33 14.63
CA GLY A 20 -5.98 -9.39 13.81
C GLY A 20 -7.01 -10.30 13.15
N LEU A 21 -8.08 -10.66 13.86
CA LEU A 21 -9.18 -11.46 13.30
C LEU A 21 -9.94 -10.69 12.20
N ARG A 22 -10.23 -9.41 12.42
CA ARG A 22 -10.94 -8.56 11.43
C ARG A 22 -10.12 -8.25 10.19
N SER A 23 -8.79 -8.38 10.24
CA SER A 23 -7.90 -8.15 9.11
C SER A 23 -7.48 -9.42 8.38
N ARG A 24 -8.07 -10.59 8.67
CA ARG A 24 -7.75 -11.84 7.99
C ARG A 24 -8.61 -12.07 6.74
N GLN A 25 -7.97 -12.54 5.67
CA GLN A 25 -8.63 -13.07 4.49
C GLN A 25 -9.25 -14.45 4.78
N ILE A 26 -10.42 -14.46 5.40
CA ILE A 26 -11.17 -15.69 5.68
C ILE A 26 -12.13 -15.96 4.54
N CYS A 27 -11.66 -16.68 3.53
CA CYS A 27 -12.51 -17.10 2.42
C CYS A 27 -13.44 -18.24 2.85
N LEU A 28 -14.74 -17.97 2.77
CA LEU A 28 -15.79 -18.89 3.18
C LEU A 28 -15.92 -20.05 2.17
N PRO A 29 -16.26 -21.27 2.64
CA PRO A 29 -16.38 -22.44 1.77
C PRO A 29 -17.51 -22.29 0.74
N PRO A 30 -17.51 -23.11 -0.33
CA PRO A 30 -18.64 -23.19 -1.25
C PRO A 30 -19.94 -23.61 -0.55
N PRO A 31 -21.09 -23.39 -1.20
CA PRO A 31 -22.37 -23.86 -0.69
C PRO A 31 -22.32 -25.33 -0.30
N THR A 32 -22.93 -25.68 0.83
CA THR A 32 -22.93 -27.03 1.37
C THR A 32 -24.35 -27.54 1.49
N GLU A 33 -24.59 -28.77 1.04
CA GLU A 33 -25.90 -29.41 1.12
C GLU A 33 -26.15 -29.98 2.52
N VAL A 34 -27.23 -29.56 3.16
CA VAL A 34 -27.66 -30.07 4.47
C VAL A 34 -29.11 -30.52 4.37
N ALA A 35 -29.34 -31.85 4.45
CA ALA A 35 -30.68 -32.45 4.37
C ALA A 35 -31.52 -31.97 3.17
N GLY A 36 -30.89 -31.79 2.00
CA GLY A 36 -31.51 -31.31 0.76
C GLY A 36 -31.70 -29.79 0.68
N VAL A 37 -31.14 -29.02 1.62
CA VAL A 37 -31.09 -27.56 1.59
C VAL A 37 -29.64 -27.10 1.42
N SER A 38 -29.37 -26.43 0.31
CA SER A 38 -28.08 -25.79 0.04
C SER A 38 -27.89 -24.54 0.91
N LEU A 39 -26.91 -24.54 1.82
CA LEU A 39 -26.58 -23.44 2.71
C LEU A 39 -25.34 -22.69 2.24
N ILE A 40 -25.37 -21.36 2.40
CA ILE A 40 -24.23 -20.48 2.13
C ILE A 40 -23.95 -19.60 3.34
N VAL A 41 -22.69 -19.59 3.78
CA VAL A 41 -22.22 -18.66 4.80
C VAL A 41 -21.88 -17.35 4.11
N HIS A 42 -22.55 -16.26 4.49
CA HIS A 42 -22.33 -14.93 3.93
C HIS A 42 -21.16 -14.23 4.59
N GLN A 43 -21.11 -14.26 5.93
CA GLN A 43 -20.19 -13.45 6.70
C GLN A 43 -19.99 -14.07 8.09
N ILE A 44 -18.78 -13.91 8.63
CA ILE A 44 -18.49 -14.16 10.03
C ILE A 44 -18.14 -12.82 10.66
N GLU A 45 -18.95 -12.37 11.61
CA GLU A 45 -18.70 -11.13 12.34
C GLU A 45 -18.04 -11.44 13.68
N PHE A 46 -16.89 -10.80 13.95
CA PHE A 46 -16.16 -10.93 15.22
C PHE A 46 -16.56 -9.81 16.17
N THR A 47 -17.21 -10.18 17.27
CA THR A 47 -17.83 -9.24 18.22
C THR A 47 -16.98 -9.10 19.49
N ALA A 48 -17.46 -9.60 20.62
CA ALA A 48 -16.77 -9.55 21.90
C ALA A 48 -15.78 -10.72 22.05
N SER A 49 -14.78 -10.53 22.88
CA SER A 49 -13.79 -11.55 23.22
C SER A 49 -13.50 -11.47 24.71
N GLU A 50 -13.25 -12.60 25.36
CA GLU A 50 -12.84 -12.68 26.76
C GLU A 50 -11.82 -13.80 26.96
N LEU A 51 -11.05 -13.72 28.05
CA LEU A 51 -10.24 -14.86 28.51
C LEU A 51 -10.96 -15.58 29.63
N ARG A 52 -11.01 -16.91 29.56
CA ARG A 52 -11.52 -17.81 30.60
C ARG A 52 -10.37 -18.60 31.21
N HIS A 53 -10.51 -18.91 32.49
CA HIS A 53 -9.50 -19.57 33.29
C HIS A 53 -10.15 -20.37 34.44
N ASP A 54 -11.11 -21.21 34.09
CA ASP A 54 -11.99 -21.96 35.02
C ASP A 54 -12.00 -23.47 34.77
N GLN A 55 -11.49 -23.94 33.62
CA GLN A 55 -11.42 -25.36 33.27
C GLN A 55 -10.20 -26.03 33.91
N PRO A 56 -10.35 -27.03 34.80
CA PRO A 56 -9.19 -27.70 35.41
C PRO A 56 -8.28 -28.37 34.38
N ALA A 57 -6.97 -28.19 34.54
CA ALA A 57 -5.94 -28.71 33.65
C ALA A 57 -4.71 -29.21 34.43
N ARG A 58 -3.91 -30.06 33.78
CA ARG A 58 -2.66 -30.61 34.33
C ARG A 58 -1.50 -30.34 33.38
N TYR A 59 -0.42 -29.83 33.93
CA TYR A 59 0.76 -29.40 33.17
C TYR A 59 2.00 -30.19 33.59
N ALA A 60 2.78 -30.61 32.60
CA ALA A 60 4.06 -31.25 32.86
C ALA A 60 5.10 -30.19 33.25
N VAL A 61 5.76 -30.38 34.39
CA VAL A 61 6.79 -29.50 34.91
C VAL A 61 8.03 -30.29 35.33
N PHE A 62 9.19 -29.68 35.24
CA PHE A 62 10.48 -30.33 35.32
C PHE A 62 11.40 -29.64 36.33
N HIS A 63 12.21 -30.40 37.05
CA HIS A 63 13.31 -29.89 37.87
C HIS A 63 14.59 -30.70 37.61
N GLN A 64 15.77 -30.16 37.93
CA GLN A 64 17.01 -30.93 37.87
C GLN A 64 17.42 -31.38 39.28
N SER A 65 17.72 -32.67 39.41
CA SER A 65 18.26 -33.26 40.62
C SER A 65 19.50 -34.09 40.26
N HIS A 66 20.64 -33.77 40.86
CA HIS A 66 21.94 -34.43 40.59
C HIS A 66 22.31 -34.54 39.10
N GLY A 67 21.99 -33.51 38.29
CA GLY A 67 22.27 -33.49 36.85
C GLY A 67 21.28 -34.29 35.99
N THR A 68 20.21 -34.84 36.59
CA THR A 68 19.10 -35.51 35.88
C THR A 68 17.84 -34.67 35.91
N THR A 69 17.13 -34.56 34.78
CA THR A 69 15.83 -33.88 34.70
C THR A 69 14.72 -34.83 35.15
N GLN A 70 13.92 -34.43 36.14
CA GLN A 70 12.78 -35.18 36.65
C GLN A 70 11.48 -34.43 36.36
N GLY A 71 10.48 -35.14 35.81
CA GLY A 71 9.17 -34.60 35.49
C GLY A 71 8.14 -34.85 36.60
N MET A 72 7.27 -33.87 36.83
CA MET A 72 6.17 -33.84 37.79
C MET A 72 4.94 -33.22 37.14
N TRP A 73 3.78 -33.31 37.80
CA TRP A 73 2.53 -32.69 37.32
C TRP A 73 2.14 -31.54 38.23
N ALA A 74 1.86 -30.38 37.64
CA ALA A 74 1.23 -29.25 38.29
C ALA A 74 -0.26 -29.20 37.91
N GLU A 75 -1.12 -28.85 38.86
CA GLU A 75 -2.56 -28.66 38.63
C GLU A 75 -2.90 -27.17 38.56
N GLY A 76 -3.86 -26.79 37.71
CA GLY A 76 -4.32 -25.42 37.58
C GLY A 76 -5.52 -25.33 36.63
N PHE A 77 -5.66 -24.21 35.92
CA PHE A 77 -6.75 -24.00 34.96
C PHE A 77 -6.24 -23.70 33.55
N GLN A 78 -6.96 -24.18 32.54
CA GLN A 78 -6.70 -23.90 31.14
C GLN A 78 -6.94 -22.42 30.83
N THR A 79 -5.98 -21.78 30.17
CA THR A 79 -6.20 -20.45 29.59
C THR A 79 -6.95 -20.61 28.27
N GLN A 80 -8.15 -20.04 28.18
CA GLN A 80 -8.99 -20.13 26.99
C GLN A 80 -9.38 -18.74 26.48
N LEU A 81 -9.28 -18.52 25.17
CA LEU A 81 -9.89 -17.39 24.49
C LEU A 81 -11.30 -17.76 24.08
N ALA A 82 -12.29 -17.06 24.61
CA ALA A 82 -13.67 -17.16 24.16
C ALA A 82 -13.96 -15.98 23.22
N GLN A 83 -14.12 -16.29 21.93
CA GLN A 83 -14.42 -15.32 20.88
C GLN A 83 -15.88 -15.44 20.47
N ASP A 84 -16.66 -14.38 20.70
CA ASP A 84 -18.02 -14.29 20.20
C ASP A 84 -18.01 -13.96 18.72
N VAL A 85 -18.72 -14.78 17.96
CA VAL A 85 -18.93 -14.57 16.53
C VAL A 85 -20.40 -14.70 16.18
N VAL A 86 -20.79 -13.97 15.15
CA VAL A 86 -22.10 -14.13 14.51
C VAL A 86 -21.86 -14.67 13.12
N VAL A 87 -22.34 -15.89 12.88
CA VAL A 87 -22.28 -16.51 11.56
C VAL A 87 -23.58 -16.19 10.84
N HIS A 88 -23.47 -15.47 9.74
CA HIS A 88 -24.60 -15.09 8.89
C HIS A 88 -24.77 -16.15 7.81
N VAL A 89 -25.88 -16.89 7.87
CA VAL A 89 -26.18 -17.99 6.95
C VAL A 89 -27.44 -17.66 6.15
N SER A 90 -27.45 -18.02 4.88
CA SER A 90 -28.63 -18.00 4.01
C SER A 90 -28.72 -19.33 3.27
N THR A 91 -29.83 -19.55 2.57
CA THR A 91 -29.91 -20.65 1.60
C THR A 91 -29.40 -20.17 0.24
N THR A 92 -28.78 -21.05 -0.54
CA THR A 92 -28.40 -20.75 -1.93
C THR A 92 -29.64 -20.30 -2.71
N ALA A 93 -30.78 -20.97 -2.51
CA ALA A 93 -32.05 -20.59 -3.13
C ALA A 93 -32.46 -19.13 -2.81
N ALA A 94 -32.30 -18.67 -1.57
CA ALA A 94 -32.59 -17.29 -1.20
C ALA A 94 -31.62 -16.28 -1.84
N VAL A 95 -30.33 -16.63 -1.97
CA VAL A 95 -29.36 -15.81 -2.71
C VAL A 95 -29.74 -15.72 -4.19
N LEU A 96 -30.10 -16.84 -4.79
CA LEU A 96 -30.47 -16.90 -6.20
C LEU A 96 -31.79 -16.18 -6.51
N ALA A 97 -32.72 -16.15 -5.55
CA ALA A 97 -34.00 -15.47 -5.68
C ALA A 97 -33.90 -13.93 -5.60
N HIS A 98 -32.77 -13.38 -5.13
CA HIS A 98 -32.58 -11.93 -4.92
C HIS A 98 -31.36 -11.39 -5.68
N PRO A 99 -31.33 -11.51 -7.02
CA PRO A 99 -30.22 -11.00 -7.81
C PRO A 99 -30.04 -9.50 -7.63
N ASN A 100 -28.78 -9.05 -7.65
CA ASN A 100 -28.35 -7.66 -7.46
C ASN A 100 -28.72 -7.07 -6.08
N GLN A 101 -29.30 -7.86 -5.17
CA GLN A 101 -29.79 -7.43 -3.86
C GLN A 101 -29.17 -8.27 -2.73
N THR A 102 -29.18 -7.72 -1.51
CA THR A 102 -28.80 -8.51 -0.34
C THR A 102 -29.95 -9.46 -0.06
N PRO A 103 -29.72 -10.77 0.15
CA PRO A 103 -30.80 -11.68 0.49
C PRO A 103 -31.48 -11.22 1.78
N PRO A 104 -32.82 -11.17 1.84
CA PRO A 104 -33.54 -10.68 3.02
C PRO A 104 -33.55 -11.70 4.18
N ALA A 105 -33.35 -12.99 3.88
CA ALA A 105 -33.40 -14.10 4.83
C ALA A 105 -32.00 -14.51 5.33
N ILE A 106 -31.23 -13.56 5.87
CA ILE A 106 -29.95 -13.87 6.53
C ILE A 106 -30.23 -14.21 7.98
N VAL A 107 -29.99 -15.47 8.36
CA VAL A 107 -30.08 -15.95 9.73
C VAL A 107 -28.76 -15.67 10.43
N ALA A 108 -28.82 -14.89 11.51
CA ALA A 108 -27.69 -14.65 12.39
C ALA A 108 -27.59 -15.76 13.44
N LEU A 109 -26.49 -16.49 13.46
CA LEU A 109 -26.20 -17.57 14.41
C LEU A 109 -25.11 -17.09 15.39
N PRO A 110 -25.48 -16.56 16.57
CA PRO A 110 -24.52 -16.16 17.58
C PRO A 110 -23.94 -17.40 18.28
N LEU A 111 -22.62 -17.50 18.27
CA LEU A 111 -21.88 -18.57 18.93
C LEU A 111 -20.59 -18.03 19.57
N THR A 112 -20.06 -18.77 20.54
CA THR A 112 -18.76 -18.49 21.15
C THR A 112 -17.78 -19.59 20.77
N VAL A 113 -16.71 -19.23 20.09
CA VAL A 113 -15.60 -20.13 19.78
C VAL A 113 -14.63 -20.11 20.97
N VAL A 114 -14.48 -21.24 21.64
CA VAL A 114 -13.54 -21.40 22.75
C VAL A 114 -12.27 -22.04 22.22
N VAL A 115 -11.17 -21.32 22.38
CA VAL A 115 -9.84 -21.68 21.90
C VAL A 115 -8.92 -21.85 23.10
N ASP A 116 -8.40 -23.06 23.28
CA ASP A 116 -7.36 -23.32 24.27
C ASP A 116 -6.06 -22.69 23.79
N LEU A 117 -5.41 -21.94 24.67
CA LEU A 117 -4.10 -21.34 24.45
C LEU A 117 -3.09 -22.06 25.36
N ASP A 118 -2.05 -22.64 24.75
CA ASP A 118 -1.00 -23.34 25.49
C ASP A 118 0.38 -22.76 25.19
N PHE A 119 1.27 -22.85 26.16
CA PHE A 119 2.67 -22.47 26.02
C PHE A 119 3.50 -23.64 26.52
N VAL A 120 4.26 -24.27 25.62
CA VAL A 120 4.93 -25.56 25.88
C VAL A 120 6.42 -25.49 25.53
N ALA A 121 7.25 -26.24 26.28
CA ALA A 121 8.71 -26.27 26.16
C ALA A 121 9.26 -27.47 25.35
N ASP A 122 8.44 -28.11 24.49
CA ASP A 122 8.88 -29.26 23.68
C ASP A 122 9.82 -28.82 22.53
N GLY A 123 11.11 -28.73 22.82
CA GLY A 123 12.12 -28.19 21.91
C GLY A 123 12.27 -26.67 22.04
N THR A 124 11.96 -25.91 20.99
CA THR A 124 11.89 -24.44 21.09
C THR A 124 10.55 -24.08 21.74
N PRO A 125 10.51 -23.30 22.85
CA PRO A 125 9.25 -22.94 23.47
C PRO A 125 8.27 -22.32 22.47
N THR A 126 7.03 -22.82 22.46
CA THR A 126 6.02 -22.45 21.46
C THR A 126 4.67 -22.18 22.09
N MET A 127 4.02 -21.12 21.62
CA MET A 127 2.62 -20.86 21.88
C MET A 127 1.77 -21.59 20.85
N THR A 128 0.80 -22.35 21.30
CA THR A 128 -0.16 -23.04 20.44
C THR A 128 -1.58 -22.58 20.73
N SER A 129 -2.44 -22.73 19.74
CA SER A 129 -3.87 -22.57 19.92
C SER A 129 -4.64 -23.69 19.26
N SER A 130 -5.72 -24.12 19.90
CA SER A 130 -6.63 -25.12 19.32
C SER A 130 -8.07 -24.87 19.76
N ILE A 131 -9.03 -25.10 18.87
CA ILE A 131 -10.45 -24.95 19.21
C ILE A 131 -10.87 -26.15 20.04
N SER A 132 -11.12 -25.93 21.33
CA SER A 132 -11.63 -26.95 22.24
C SER A 132 -13.14 -27.13 22.10
N GLN A 133 -13.88 -26.03 22.01
CA GLN A 133 -15.34 -26.09 21.96
C GLN A 133 -15.95 -24.96 21.12
N VAL A 134 -17.10 -25.25 20.49
CA VAL A 134 -18.01 -24.24 19.95
C VAL A 134 -19.30 -24.23 20.78
N GLN A 135 -19.60 -23.09 21.40
CA GLN A 135 -20.76 -22.92 22.28
C GLN A 135 -21.88 -22.16 21.55
N TRP A 136 -23.04 -22.79 21.42
CA TRP A 136 -24.22 -22.22 20.76
C TRP A 136 -25.05 -21.43 21.77
N ARG A 137 -25.26 -20.12 21.52
CA ARG A 137 -25.95 -19.23 22.48
C ARG A 137 -27.47 -19.27 22.39
N LEU A 138 -28.02 -19.70 21.26
CA LEU A 138 -29.46 -19.79 21.02
C LEU A 138 -29.79 -21.13 20.35
N SER A 139 -31.01 -21.61 20.58
CA SER A 139 -31.61 -22.64 19.73
C SER A 139 -31.73 -22.10 18.31
N LEU A 140 -31.44 -22.95 17.31
CA LEU A 140 -31.64 -22.58 15.91
C LEU A 140 -33.09 -22.09 15.71
N PRO A 141 -33.31 -21.09 14.84
CA PRO A 141 -34.68 -20.71 14.46
C PRO A 141 -35.44 -21.93 13.89
N PRO A 142 -36.78 -21.91 13.87
CA PRO A 142 -37.57 -23.03 13.37
C PRO A 142 -37.11 -23.47 11.98
N LEU A 143 -36.56 -24.68 11.90
CA LEU A 143 -36.09 -25.26 10.64
C LEU A 143 -37.24 -25.99 9.94
N PRO A 144 -37.18 -26.18 8.61
CA PRO A 144 -38.08 -27.09 7.93
C PRO A 144 -38.08 -28.48 8.59
N PRO A 145 -39.22 -29.19 8.64
CA PRO A 145 -39.35 -30.47 9.37
C PRO A 145 -38.37 -31.56 8.94
N THR A 146 -37.78 -31.43 7.75
CA THR A 146 -36.85 -32.39 7.14
C THR A 146 -35.39 -32.13 7.51
N VAL A 147 -35.06 -31.02 8.17
CA VAL A 147 -33.68 -30.63 8.48
C VAL A 147 -33.38 -30.86 9.96
N ASP A 148 -32.44 -31.77 10.26
CA ASP A 148 -31.95 -31.99 11.62
C ASP A 148 -31.08 -30.80 12.06
N PRO A 149 -31.42 -30.10 13.17
CA PRO A 149 -30.58 -29.09 13.78
C PRO A 149 -29.10 -29.49 13.96
N ALA A 150 -28.82 -30.78 14.22
CA ALA A 150 -27.47 -31.29 14.43
C ALA A 150 -26.60 -31.18 13.17
N ASP A 151 -27.18 -31.34 11.98
CA ASP A 151 -26.44 -31.27 10.72
C ASP A 151 -26.03 -29.84 10.39
N ILE A 152 -26.92 -28.85 10.61
CA ILE A 152 -26.58 -27.42 10.46
C ILE A 152 -25.45 -27.05 11.41
N LYS A 153 -25.52 -27.49 12.68
CA LYS A 153 -24.48 -27.19 13.65
C LYS A 153 -23.12 -27.74 13.23
N ARG A 154 -23.08 -28.98 12.73
CA ARG A 154 -21.87 -29.63 12.24
C ARG A 154 -21.21 -28.84 11.11
N GLU A 155 -21.99 -28.40 10.12
CA GLU A 155 -21.45 -27.64 8.99
C GLU A 155 -20.95 -26.26 9.39
N VAL A 156 -21.69 -25.54 10.23
CA VAL A 156 -21.24 -24.24 10.76
C VAL A 156 -19.94 -24.40 11.55
N GLU A 157 -19.82 -25.47 12.36
CA GLU A 157 -18.59 -25.76 13.09
C GLU A 157 -17.40 -26.08 12.17
N VAL A 158 -17.61 -26.77 11.05
CA VAL A 158 -16.57 -26.98 10.02
C VAL A 158 -16.11 -25.64 9.44
N VAL A 159 -17.04 -24.73 9.12
CA VAL A 159 -16.70 -23.38 8.63
C VAL A 159 -15.90 -22.60 9.68
N ILE A 160 -16.34 -22.62 10.94
CA ILE A 160 -15.65 -21.96 12.05
C ILE A 160 -14.24 -22.52 12.24
N ARG A 161 -14.06 -23.85 12.22
CA ARG A 161 -12.73 -24.46 12.36
C ARG A 161 -11.77 -24.09 11.22
N ARG A 162 -12.29 -23.87 10.01
CA ARG A 162 -11.49 -23.33 8.88
C ARG A 162 -11.18 -21.84 9.05
N ALA A 163 -12.12 -21.06 9.60
CA ALA A 163 -11.93 -19.63 9.86
C ALA A 163 -10.96 -19.34 11.01
N PHE A 164 -10.85 -20.27 11.95
CA PHE A 164 -9.97 -20.22 13.12
C PHE A 164 -8.94 -21.38 13.07
N PRO A 165 -7.99 -21.37 12.13
CA PRO A 165 -6.97 -22.41 12.10
C PRO A 165 -6.14 -22.35 13.39
N SER A 166 -5.85 -23.53 13.95
CA SER A 166 -4.85 -23.68 15.01
C SER A 166 -3.54 -23.07 14.55
N PHE A 167 -2.88 -22.31 15.43
CA PHE A 167 -1.54 -21.81 15.16
C PHE A 167 -0.54 -22.40 16.14
N THR A 168 0.71 -22.48 15.68
CA THR A 168 1.88 -22.77 16.51
C THR A 168 2.90 -21.68 16.21
N GLN A 169 3.26 -20.90 17.21
CA GLN A 169 4.19 -19.78 17.09
C GLN A 169 5.35 -19.98 18.07
N PRO A 170 6.61 -19.99 17.60
CA PRO A 170 7.76 -19.98 18.49
C PRO A 170 7.74 -18.74 19.40
N LEU A 171 7.91 -18.94 20.70
CA LEU A 171 7.99 -17.90 21.73
C LEU A 171 9.10 -18.28 22.73
N ASP A 172 10.36 -18.19 22.32
CA ASP A 172 11.50 -18.57 23.14
C ASP A 172 12.03 -17.40 23.96
N ILE A 173 11.30 -17.05 25.03
CA ILE A 173 11.63 -15.92 25.93
C ILE A 173 13.09 -16.01 26.42
N VAL A 174 13.55 -17.21 26.77
CA VAL A 174 14.88 -17.44 27.36
C VAL A 174 16.02 -17.23 26.36
N ASN A 175 15.95 -17.84 25.17
CA ASN A 175 17.02 -17.66 24.18
C ASN A 175 16.94 -16.29 23.48
N LEU A 176 15.77 -15.64 23.48
CA LEU A 176 15.65 -14.21 23.17
C LEU A 176 16.45 -13.35 24.17
N LEU A 177 16.59 -13.80 25.42
CA LEU A 177 17.26 -13.09 26.51
C LEU A 177 18.77 -13.37 26.62
N MET A 178 19.17 -14.63 26.54
CA MET A 178 20.53 -15.06 26.91
C MET A 178 21.45 -15.44 25.75
N GLY A 179 21.01 -15.25 24.49
CA GLY A 179 21.92 -15.25 23.33
C GLY A 179 22.44 -16.63 22.88
N GLY A 180 21.74 -17.72 23.17
CA GLY A 180 21.99 -19.04 22.58
C GLY A 180 22.13 -20.19 23.60
N ASN A 181 21.43 -21.29 23.31
CA ASN A 181 21.47 -22.62 23.95
C ASN A 181 21.24 -22.70 25.46
N THR A 182 20.67 -21.68 26.11
CA THR A 182 20.25 -21.88 27.50
C THR A 182 18.98 -22.72 27.51
N PRO A 183 18.98 -23.92 28.11
CA PRO A 183 17.80 -24.76 28.12
C PRO A 183 16.71 -24.13 28.98
N THR A 184 15.57 -23.87 28.36
CA THR A 184 14.33 -23.55 29.08
C THR A 184 13.83 -24.82 29.74
N LEU A 185 13.67 -24.79 31.07
CA LEU A 185 13.26 -25.99 31.81
C LEU A 185 11.74 -26.11 31.89
N ASN A 186 11.06 -25.00 32.16
CA ASN A 186 9.60 -24.93 32.22
C ASN A 186 9.11 -23.66 31.53
N VAL A 187 7.94 -23.75 30.93
CA VAL A 187 7.17 -22.60 30.46
C VAL A 187 5.70 -22.80 30.76
N GLY A 188 4.94 -21.72 30.79
CA GLY A 188 3.50 -21.80 30.89
C GLY A 188 2.84 -20.44 30.73
N MET A 189 1.54 -20.45 30.49
CA MET A 189 0.73 -19.25 30.49
C MET A 189 -0.43 -19.37 31.48
N THR A 190 -0.88 -18.24 32.00
CA THR A 190 -2.01 -18.18 32.91
C THR A 190 -2.71 -16.82 32.81
N VAL A 191 -3.96 -16.78 33.23
CA VAL A 191 -4.66 -15.53 33.53
C VAL A 191 -4.63 -15.32 35.04
N SER A 192 -4.48 -14.09 35.51
CA SER A 192 -4.56 -13.77 36.94
C SER A 192 -5.95 -14.10 37.51
N GLN A 193 -6.02 -14.39 38.82
CA GLN A 193 -7.28 -14.75 39.48
C GLN A 193 -8.40 -13.68 39.37
N ASP A 194 -8.02 -12.42 39.23
CA ASP A 194 -8.94 -11.30 39.03
C ASP A 194 -9.31 -11.07 37.54
N GLY A 195 -8.73 -11.85 36.63
CA GLY A 195 -9.00 -11.79 35.18
C GLY A 195 -8.37 -10.60 34.46
N THR A 196 -7.47 -9.85 35.11
CA THR A 196 -6.97 -8.58 34.56
C THR A 196 -5.66 -8.70 33.78
N LEU A 197 -4.87 -9.75 34.03
CA LEU A 197 -3.55 -9.97 33.43
C LEU A 197 -3.46 -11.33 32.75
N LEU A 198 -2.88 -11.34 31.55
CA LEU A 198 -2.36 -12.54 30.90
C LEU A 198 -0.84 -12.60 31.13
N VAL A 199 -0.34 -13.71 31.66
CA VAL A 199 1.08 -13.89 32.01
C VAL A 199 1.65 -15.10 31.28
N PHE A 200 2.76 -14.91 30.57
CA PHE A 200 3.61 -15.98 30.05
C PHE A 200 4.86 -16.06 30.91
N ARG A 201 5.17 -17.24 31.43
CA ARG A 201 6.35 -17.47 32.27
C ARG A 201 7.30 -18.45 31.61
N ALA A 202 8.60 -18.19 31.75
CA ALA A 202 9.65 -19.14 31.43
C ALA A 202 10.65 -19.26 32.59
N GLU A 203 11.16 -20.46 32.82
CA GLU A 203 12.11 -20.78 33.89
C GLU A 203 13.40 -21.39 33.34
N THR A 204 14.53 -21.01 33.95
CA THR A 204 15.86 -21.53 33.66
C THR A 204 16.62 -22.01 34.91
N GLY A 205 17.54 -22.94 34.70
CA GLY A 205 18.43 -23.51 35.73
C GLY A 205 17.86 -24.75 36.44
N ALA A 206 18.55 -25.24 37.47
CA ALA A 206 18.33 -26.58 38.03
C ALA A 206 16.99 -26.85 38.75
N GLY A 207 16.02 -25.93 38.77
CA GLY A 207 14.77 -26.13 39.50
C GLY A 207 14.96 -26.31 41.03
N THR A 208 13.88 -26.56 41.77
CA THR A 208 13.90 -27.04 43.16
C THR A 208 12.92 -28.21 43.30
N GLY A 209 13.01 -29.00 44.38
CA GLY A 209 12.15 -30.17 44.61
C GLY A 209 10.65 -29.87 44.84
N TYR A 210 10.21 -28.61 44.88
CA TYR A 210 8.80 -28.19 45.06
C TYR A 210 8.21 -27.54 43.80
N VAL A 211 8.62 -28.03 42.62
CA VAL A 211 8.28 -27.42 41.32
C VAL A 211 6.80 -27.53 40.96
N ASP A 212 6.14 -28.62 41.37
CA ASP A 212 4.70 -28.86 41.19
C ASP A 212 3.84 -27.81 41.89
N TRP A 213 4.11 -27.52 43.16
CA TRP A 213 3.32 -26.56 43.93
C TRP A 213 3.47 -25.14 43.38
N ARG A 214 4.69 -24.72 43.07
CA ARG A 214 4.95 -23.35 42.56
C ARG A 214 4.30 -23.14 41.19
N TRP A 215 4.47 -24.09 40.27
CA TRP A 215 3.82 -24.00 38.96
C TRP A 215 2.32 -24.22 39.06
N GLY A 216 1.83 -25.02 40.01
CA GLY A 216 0.40 -25.18 40.26
C GLY A 216 -0.26 -23.88 40.71
N ASN A 217 0.39 -23.13 41.61
CA ASN A 217 -0.06 -21.78 41.99
C ASN A 217 -0.07 -20.84 40.77
N PHE A 218 0.99 -20.88 39.95
CA PHE A 218 1.04 -20.09 38.72
C PHE A 218 -0.11 -20.42 37.77
N PHE A 219 -0.31 -21.70 37.42
CA PHE A 219 -1.41 -22.16 36.56
C PHE A 219 -2.80 -21.99 37.19
N SER A 220 -2.89 -21.67 38.47
CA SER A 220 -4.14 -21.29 39.16
C SER A 220 -4.37 -19.77 39.19
N GLY A 221 -3.57 -19.00 38.44
CA GLY A 221 -3.66 -17.56 38.34
C GLY A 221 -3.07 -16.78 39.52
N ILE A 222 -2.34 -17.43 40.43
CA ILE A 222 -1.65 -16.76 41.54
C ILE A 222 -0.36 -16.14 41.00
N VAL A 223 -0.51 -14.95 40.42
CA VAL A 223 0.59 -14.18 39.82
C VAL A 223 0.71 -12.82 40.49
N THR A 224 1.94 -12.34 40.59
CA THR A 224 2.21 -10.96 41.03
C THR A 224 1.97 -10.01 39.87
N ASP A 225 1.14 -8.98 40.03
CA ASP A 225 1.07 -7.89 39.05
C ASP A 225 2.40 -7.13 39.05
N ARG A 226 3.11 -7.21 37.93
CA ARG A 226 4.39 -6.53 37.72
C ARG A 226 4.24 -5.26 36.91
N LEU A 227 3.11 -5.01 36.25
CA LEU A 227 2.99 -4.01 35.19
C LEU A 227 3.15 -2.56 35.64
N ALA A 228 3.00 -2.28 36.94
CA ALA A 228 3.12 -0.93 37.50
C ALA A 228 2.25 0.11 36.74
N GLY A 229 1.07 -0.30 36.27
CA GLY A 229 0.14 0.52 35.49
C GLY A 229 0.36 0.54 33.98
N ALA A 230 1.36 -0.19 33.45
CA ALA A 230 1.58 -0.34 32.01
C ALA A 230 0.60 -1.33 31.35
N GLN A 231 0.48 -1.24 30.02
CA GLN A 231 -0.37 -2.14 29.21
C GLN A 231 0.27 -3.51 28.94
N TRP A 232 1.59 -3.53 28.84
CA TRP A 232 2.42 -4.69 28.52
C TRP A 232 3.77 -4.53 29.20
N GLY A 233 4.38 -5.63 29.64
CA GLY A 233 5.75 -5.62 30.13
C GLY A 233 6.46 -6.96 30.13
N LEU A 234 7.78 -6.92 30.05
CA LEU A 234 8.70 -8.06 30.21
C LEU A 234 9.46 -7.88 31.52
N TRP A 235 9.20 -8.75 32.48
CA TRP A 235 9.89 -8.82 33.77
C TRP A 235 10.98 -9.89 33.74
N ILE A 236 12.12 -9.56 34.34
CA ILE A 236 13.34 -10.36 34.35
C ILE A 236 13.82 -10.46 35.79
N ASP A 237 14.00 -11.68 36.29
CA ASP A 237 14.51 -11.94 37.63
C ASP A 237 15.91 -11.32 37.83
N HIS A 238 16.13 -10.66 38.98
CA HIS A 238 17.40 -10.01 39.28
C HIS A 238 18.60 -10.95 39.19
N ARG A 239 18.43 -12.25 39.49
CA ARG A 239 19.51 -13.25 39.43
C ARG A 239 20.01 -13.45 38.01
N VAL A 240 19.15 -13.28 37.02
CA VAL A 240 19.55 -13.28 35.60
C VAL A 240 20.39 -12.04 35.32
N VAL A 241 19.88 -10.88 35.71
CA VAL A 241 20.58 -9.60 35.52
C VAL A 241 21.97 -9.66 36.17
N GLU A 242 22.06 -10.07 37.43
CA GLU A 242 23.30 -10.25 38.17
C GLU A 242 24.26 -11.22 37.48
N SER A 243 23.78 -12.40 37.07
CA SER A 243 24.58 -13.42 36.40
C SER A 243 25.11 -12.93 35.05
N MET A 244 24.30 -12.20 34.29
CA MET A 244 24.72 -11.58 33.03
C MET A 244 25.85 -10.58 33.25
N PHE A 245 25.69 -9.65 34.20
CA PHE A 245 26.73 -8.68 34.56
C PHE A 245 27.98 -9.36 35.12
N GLN A 246 27.82 -10.37 35.97
CA GLN A 246 28.93 -11.14 36.55
C GLN A 246 29.75 -11.81 35.46
N THR A 247 29.09 -12.49 34.52
CA THR A 247 29.74 -13.19 33.40
C THR A 247 30.44 -12.19 32.48
N ALA A 248 29.77 -11.07 32.17
CA ALA A 248 30.32 -10.01 31.33
C ALA A 248 31.60 -9.41 31.94
N VAL A 249 31.56 -9.08 33.24
CA VAL A 249 32.71 -8.50 33.96
C VAL A 249 33.84 -9.51 34.09
N TRP A 250 33.55 -10.76 34.43
CA TRP A 250 34.56 -11.82 34.46
C TRP A 250 35.28 -11.94 33.12
N GLN A 251 34.54 -12.09 32.02
CA GLN A 251 35.12 -12.23 30.68
C GLN A 251 35.92 -10.99 30.26
N ALA A 252 35.41 -9.79 30.55
CA ALA A 252 36.08 -8.54 30.21
C ALA A 252 37.42 -8.39 30.96
N VAL A 253 37.43 -8.68 32.27
CA VAL A 253 38.64 -8.59 33.11
C VAL A 253 39.63 -9.69 32.76
N ALA A 254 39.20 -10.95 32.69
CA ALA A 254 40.08 -12.09 32.44
C ALA A 254 40.82 -11.99 31.09
N ALA A 255 40.23 -11.33 30.10
CA ALA A 255 40.82 -11.18 28.78
C ALA A 255 41.69 -9.90 28.61
N GLU A 256 41.76 -9.03 29.62
CA GLU A 256 42.61 -7.81 29.62
C GLU A 256 43.61 -7.79 30.78
N ALA A 257 43.44 -8.66 31.77
CA ALA A 257 44.34 -8.84 32.89
C ALA A 257 45.74 -9.29 32.42
N GLY A 258 46.78 -8.56 32.85
CA GLY A 258 48.17 -8.97 32.65
C GLY A 258 48.53 -10.23 33.47
N PRO A 259 49.66 -10.90 33.18
CA PRO A 259 50.09 -12.08 33.93
C PRO A 259 50.29 -11.85 35.43
N GLU A 260 50.46 -10.60 35.85
CA GLU A 260 50.53 -10.15 37.24
C GLU A 260 49.17 -10.14 37.98
N VAL A 261 48.06 -10.46 37.33
CA VAL A 261 46.72 -10.43 37.94
C VAL A 261 46.15 -11.84 38.07
N ASP A 262 45.88 -12.26 39.31
CA ASP A 262 45.21 -13.53 39.60
C ASP A 262 43.75 -13.28 40.02
N LEU A 263 42.81 -13.58 39.12
CA LEU A 263 41.37 -13.32 39.31
C LEU A 263 40.74 -14.42 40.17
N ILE A 264 40.24 -14.06 41.35
CA ILE A 264 39.69 -15.02 42.33
C ILE A 264 38.20 -15.25 42.10
N SER A 265 37.42 -14.17 42.08
CA SER A 265 35.96 -14.24 41.94
C SER A 265 35.40 -12.92 41.41
N VAL A 266 34.22 -12.98 40.80
CA VAL A 266 33.42 -11.81 40.45
C VAL A 266 32.01 -12.06 40.97
N GLY A 267 31.44 -11.11 41.72
CA GLY A 267 30.09 -11.20 42.26
C GLY A 267 29.28 -9.96 41.90
N SER A 268 28.01 -10.15 41.54
CA SER A 268 27.08 -9.05 41.21
C SER A 268 25.95 -8.96 42.22
N ALA A 269 25.52 -7.74 42.53
CA ALA A 269 24.35 -7.45 43.34
C ALA A 269 23.45 -6.44 42.62
N TYR A 270 22.18 -6.79 42.44
CA TYR A 270 21.14 -5.94 41.89
C TYR A 270 20.48 -5.13 43.00
N SER A 271 20.13 -3.89 42.67
CA SER A 271 19.36 -2.98 43.51
C SER A 271 18.61 -1.97 42.64
N GLY A 272 17.57 -1.34 43.16
CA GLY A 272 16.87 -0.29 42.41
C GLY A 272 15.41 -0.17 42.82
N THR A 273 14.83 1.00 42.58
CA THR A 273 13.41 1.29 42.81
C THR A 273 12.92 2.27 41.76
N GLY A 274 11.80 1.96 41.10
CA GLY A 274 11.20 2.86 40.11
C GLY A 274 11.99 2.89 38.79
N GLY A 275 12.14 4.04 38.16
CA GLY A 275 12.67 4.14 36.78
C GLY A 275 14.14 3.78 36.55
N ARG A 276 14.87 3.28 37.57
CA ARG A 276 16.31 3.07 37.56
C ARG A 276 16.69 1.75 38.22
N ALA A 277 17.31 0.86 37.46
CA ALA A 277 17.88 -0.39 37.95
C ALA A 277 19.39 -0.25 38.07
N GLN A 278 19.96 -0.68 39.19
CA GLN A 278 21.39 -0.59 39.45
C GLN A 278 21.96 -1.98 39.71
N VAL A 279 23.06 -2.31 39.03
CA VAL A 279 23.83 -3.53 39.27
C VAL A 279 25.22 -3.11 39.72
N THR A 280 25.67 -3.63 40.86
CA THR A 280 27.04 -3.44 41.35
C THR A 280 27.77 -4.78 41.27
N THR A 281 28.81 -4.84 40.44
CA THR A 281 29.63 -6.03 40.26
C THR A 281 31.01 -5.82 40.87
N THR A 282 31.37 -6.62 41.87
CA THR A 282 32.67 -6.55 42.55
C THR A 282 33.61 -7.60 41.98
N VAL A 283 34.80 -7.17 41.58
CA VAL A 283 35.90 -8.02 41.11
C VAL A 283 36.87 -8.23 42.27
N HIS A 284 37.19 -9.49 42.58
CA HIS A 284 38.14 -9.88 43.61
C HIS A 284 39.38 -10.50 42.96
N ALA A 285 40.55 -9.91 43.17
CA ALA A 285 41.80 -10.35 42.54
C ALA A 285 43.02 -10.16 43.45
N HIS A 286 44.08 -10.90 43.13
CA HIS A 286 45.45 -10.75 43.65
C HIS A 286 46.33 -10.07 42.59
N VAL A 287 47.29 -9.25 43.01
CA VAL A 287 48.17 -8.46 42.12
C VAL A 287 49.62 -8.72 42.46
N ASP A 288 50.40 -9.31 41.57
CA ASP A 288 51.83 -9.52 41.78
C ASP A 288 52.61 -8.24 41.48
N LEU A 289 53.03 -7.52 42.53
CA LEU A 289 53.76 -6.26 42.41
C LEU A 289 55.26 -6.45 42.72
N PRO A 290 56.16 -5.69 42.07
CA PRO A 290 57.60 -5.77 42.35
C PRO A 290 57.91 -5.52 43.82
N ASP A 291 58.91 -6.24 44.33
CA ASP A 291 59.39 -6.04 45.70
C ASP A 291 59.71 -4.56 46.00
N PRO A 292 59.35 -4.06 47.20
CA PRO A 292 58.83 -4.79 48.37
C PRO A 292 57.29 -4.89 48.47
N LEU A 293 56.54 -4.64 47.39
CA LEU A 293 55.08 -4.47 47.45
C LEU A 293 54.28 -5.79 47.56
N GLY A 294 54.84 -6.93 47.12
CA GLY A 294 54.26 -8.26 47.31
C GLY A 294 52.97 -8.50 46.50
N ASN A 295 52.10 -9.40 46.99
CA ASN A 295 50.86 -9.81 46.33
C ASN A 295 49.58 -9.33 47.08
N PRO A 296 49.23 -8.03 47.03
CA PRO A 296 48.03 -7.52 47.67
C PRO A 296 46.73 -8.05 47.07
N TYR A 297 45.72 -8.21 47.92
CA TYR A 297 44.33 -8.48 47.51
C TYR A 297 43.60 -7.16 47.21
N VAL A 298 42.85 -7.13 46.12
CA VAL A 298 42.10 -5.94 45.66
C VAL A 298 40.63 -6.27 45.39
N GLU A 299 39.77 -5.31 45.72
CA GLU A 299 38.33 -5.34 45.43
C GLU A 299 37.94 -4.13 44.56
N VAL A 300 37.36 -4.40 43.39
CA VAL A 300 37.04 -3.36 42.41
C VAL A 300 35.55 -3.41 42.08
N PRO A 301 34.73 -2.46 42.57
CA PRO A 301 33.32 -2.41 42.23
C PRO A 301 33.08 -1.70 40.89
N VAL A 302 32.31 -2.32 40.01
CA VAL A 302 31.78 -1.77 38.75
C VAL A 302 30.29 -1.51 38.96
N ARG A 303 29.83 -0.26 38.80
CA ARG A 303 28.41 0.08 38.96
C ARG A 303 27.79 0.38 37.60
N ALA A 304 26.66 -0.27 37.32
CA ALA A 304 25.85 -0.04 36.12
C ALA A 304 24.45 0.40 36.52
N GLU A 305 23.98 1.55 36.04
CA GLU A 305 22.60 2.02 36.20
C GLU A 305 21.87 2.01 34.85
N LEU A 306 20.71 1.37 34.78
CA LEU A 306 19.86 1.27 33.60
C LEU A 306 18.56 2.03 33.81
N SER A 307 18.16 2.85 32.85
CA SER A 307 16.90 3.58 32.87
C SER A 307 16.34 3.80 31.46
N VAL A 308 15.02 3.94 31.32
CA VAL A 308 14.38 4.29 30.04
C VAL A 308 13.66 5.62 30.20
N ALA A 309 14.08 6.62 29.45
CA ALA A 309 13.49 7.95 29.45
C ALA A 309 12.18 8.01 28.63
N ALA A 310 11.36 9.03 28.90
CA ALA A 310 10.15 9.31 28.15
C ALA A 310 10.47 9.46 26.65
N GLY A 311 9.89 8.59 25.81
CA GLY A 311 10.20 8.54 24.38
C GLY A 311 10.93 7.29 23.91
N GLY A 312 11.23 6.34 24.83
CA GLY A 312 11.81 5.04 24.51
C GLY A 312 13.33 5.07 24.37
N GLU A 313 14.01 6.06 24.97
CA GLU A 313 15.48 6.12 24.98
C GLU A 313 16.00 5.40 26.22
N LEU A 314 16.68 4.26 26.02
CA LEU A 314 17.40 3.57 27.09
C LEU A 314 18.72 4.29 27.35
N THR A 315 19.02 4.50 28.63
CA THR A 315 20.29 5.00 29.16
C THR A 315 20.93 3.93 30.05
N ILE A 316 22.22 3.69 29.84
CA ILE A 316 23.08 2.85 30.68
C ILE A 316 24.24 3.71 31.18
N ASP A 317 24.33 3.92 32.48
CA ASP A 317 25.41 4.63 33.15
C ASP A 317 26.37 3.63 33.82
N LEU A 318 27.57 3.51 33.30
CA LEU A 318 28.64 2.70 33.85
C LEU A 318 29.63 3.58 34.61
N ARG A 319 29.92 3.24 35.86
CA ARG A 319 30.87 3.93 36.73
C ARG A 319 31.86 2.95 37.32
N LEU A 320 33.16 3.24 37.17
CA LEU A 320 34.21 2.66 38.00
C LEU A 320 34.70 3.72 39.01
N PRO A 321 35.06 3.35 40.25
CA PRO A 321 35.63 4.27 41.23
C PRO A 321 37.03 4.78 40.81
N ASP A 322 37.47 5.91 41.37
CA ASP A 322 38.74 6.56 41.04
C ASP A 322 39.96 5.65 41.34
N ILE A 323 40.67 5.32 40.26
CA ILE A 323 41.73 4.31 40.13
C ILE A 323 43.10 4.76 40.67
N ARG A 324 43.19 5.89 41.40
CA ARG A 324 44.45 6.23 42.10
C ARG A 324 44.94 5.12 43.06
N ALA A 325 44.07 4.18 43.46
CA ALA A 325 44.39 2.99 44.25
C ALA A 325 44.68 1.70 43.43
N ILE A 326 44.40 1.62 42.13
CA ILE A 326 44.64 0.44 41.26
C ILE A 326 45.80 0.74 40.28
N ALA A 327 46.82 1.43 40.80
CA ALA A 327 47.80 2.19 40.04
C ALA A 327 48.48 1.41 38.89
N ARG A 328 48.26 1.93 37.68
CA ARG A 328 49.15 1.92 36.51
C ARG A 328 49.56 0.59 35.85
N SER A 329 49.23 -0.60 36.35
CA SER A 329 49.59 -1.86 35.64
C SER A 329 48.47 -2.88 35.42
N MET A 330 47.44 -3.01 36.28
CA MET A 330 46.57 -4.19 36.21
C MET A 330 45.70 -4.32 34.95
N ILE A 331 45.29 -3.22 34.33
CA ILE A 331 44.44 -3.23 33.14
C ILE A 331 44.92 -2.10 32.23
N ALA A 332 45.89 -2.39 31.38
CA ALA A 332 46.39 -1.44 30.37
C ALA A 332 45.33 -1.03 29.32
N GLY A 333 44.08 -1.53 29.44
CA GLY A 333 42.95 -1.23 28.59
C GLY A 333 41.64 -1.08 29.35
N ILE A 334 41.54 -0.15 30.31
CA ILE A 334 40.26 0.16 30.99
C ILE A 334 39.14 0.45 29.98
N ASP A 335 39.46 1.12 28.87
CA ASP A 335 38.54 1.32 27.76
C ASP A 335 38.18 0.03 27.01
N ALA A 336 39.06 -0.96 26.96
CA ALA A 336 38.79 -2.28 26.38
C ALA A 336 37.87 -3.10 27.29
N VAL A 337 38.07 -3.03 28.61
CA VAL A 337 37.17 -3.62 29.61
C VAL A 337 35.79 -2.99 29.53
N LEU A 338 35.68 -1.65 29.54
CA LEU A 338 34.41 -0.95 29.36
C LEU A 338 33.73 -1.32 28.04
N ARG A 339 34.45 -1.36 26.91
CA ARG A 339 33.90 -1.78 25.61
C ARG A 339 33.44 -3.23 25.59
N ARG A 340 34.15 -4.15 26.25
CA ARG A 340 33.74 -5.56 26.36
C ARG A 340 32.54 -5.75 27.28
N LEU A 341 32.41 -4.96 28.35
CA LEU A 341 31.23 -4.95 29.22
C LEU A 341 29.97 -4.52 28.47
N LEU A 342 30.09 -3.56 27.55
CA LEU A 342 28.96 -3.06 26.78
C LEU A 342 28.33 -4.12 25.88
N GLY A 343 29.05 -5.14 25.41
CA GLY A 343 28.52 -6.20 24.56
C GLY A 343 27.44 -7.07 25.23
N PRO A 344 27.73 -7.72 26.36
CA PRO A 344 26.75 -8.49 27.11
C PRO A 344 25.63 -7.64 27.74
N VAL A 345 25.97 -6.45 28.25
CA VAL A 345 24.97 -5.47 28.72
C VAL A 345 24.06 -5.04 27.56
N TRP A 346 24.55 -5.10 26.33
CA TRP A 346 23.75 -4.83 25.14
C TRP A 346 22.90 -6.00 24.67
N ALA A 347 23.37 -7.24 24.80
CA ALA A 347 22.54 -8.41 24.59
C ALA A 347 21.28 -8.35 25.48
N PHE A 348 21.44 -7.85 26.72
CA PHE A 348 20.35 -7.55 27.65
C PHE A 348 19.40 -6.42 27.20
N VAL A 349 19.84 -5.51 26.33
CA VAL A 349 19.02 -4.40 25.83
C VAL A 349 18.33 -4.74 24.51
N ARG A 350 18.76 -5.81 23.84
CA ARG A 350 18.17 -6.29 22.59
C ARG A 350 16.73 -6.80 22.76
N LEU A 351 16.35 -7.08 24.01
CA LEU A 351 15.08 -7.66 24.44
C LEU A 351 13.83 -7.03 23.86
N PRO A 352 13.66 -5.71 23.91
CA PRO A 352 12.39 -5.16 23.53
C PRO A 352 12.35 -4.84 22.02
N ILE A 353 13.47 -5.03 21.31
CA ILE A 353 13.64 -4.79 19.87
C ILE A 353 13.27 -6.03 19.05
N ASP A 354 13.59 -7.23 19.57
CA ASP A 354 13.40 -8.49 18.85
C ASP A 354 12.17 -9.32 19.33
N SER A 355 11.48 -8.95 20.42
CA SER A 355 10.47 -9.82 21.08
C SER A 355 9.00 -9.39 21.02
N ALA A 356 8.58 -8.61 20.01
CA ALA A 356 7.16 -8.43 19.71
C ALA A 356 6.78 -9.07 18.37
N ILE A 357 6.81 -10.41 18.34
CA ILE A 357 6.11 -11.29 17.38
C ILE A 357 6.20 -10.79 15.94
N ALA A 358 7.34 -11.00 15.26
CA ALA A 358 7.42 -10.83 13.82
C ALA A 358 8.26 -12.00 13.26
N ASP A 359 7.57 -13.06 12.82
CA ASP A 359 8.09 -14.10 11.90
C ASP A 359 9.44 -14.76 12.29
N LEU A 360 9.48 -15.49 13.41
CA LEU A 360 10.70 -15.85 14.14
C LEU A 360 11.51 -17.07 13.62
N LYS A 361 12.49 -16.83 12.73
CA LYS A 361 13.96 -17.14 12.86
C LYS A 361 14.71 -16.55 11.63
N PRO A 362 15.96 -16.00 11.73
CA PRO A 362 17.20 -16.80 11.86
C PRO A 362 18.41 -16.04 12.52
N PRO A 363 19.68 -16.46 12.27
CA PRO A 363 20.62 -16.98 13.28
C PRO A 363 21.22 -15.93 14.22
N VAL A 364 21.61 -16.43 15.40
CA VAL A 364 22.55 -15.79 16.33
C VAL A 364 23.86 -15.53 15.55
N GLY A 365 24.22 -14.26 15.41
CA GLY A 365 25.45 -13.79 14.79
C GLY A 365 25.85 -12.43 15.36
N ASP A 366 27.16 -12.23 15.48
CA ASP A 366 27.91 -11.22 16.27
C ASP A 366 27.23 -9.89 16.65
N VAL A 367 27.55 -9.45 17.87
CA VAL A 367 27.08 -8.24 18.54
C VAL A 367 27.46 -6.97 17.76
N ASP A 368 26.52 -6.43 16.97
CA ASP A 368 26.64 -5.12 16.30
C ASP A 368 26.28 -3.99 17.30
N LEU A 369 27.27 -3.31 17.89
CA LEU A 369 27.14 -2.21 18.88
C LEU A 369 26.67 -0.87 18.27
N SER A 370 25.85 -0.98 17.26
CA SER A 370 25.90 -0.15 16.08
C SER A 370 25.09 1.14 16.16
N GLY A 371 24.16 1.18 17.12
CA GLY A 371 23.29 2.31 17.45
C GLY A 371 23.31 2.65 18.95
N LEU A 372 24.36 2.24 19.68
CA LEU A 372 24.59 2.64 21.07
C LEU A 372 25.54 3.84 21.10
N HIS A 373 25.07 5.00 21.54
CA HIS A 373 25.87 6.21 21.66
C HIS A 373 26.46 6.29 23.07
N CYS A 374 27.73 5.91 23.22
CA CYS A 374 28.45 6.03 24.49
C CYS A 374 29.28 7.32 24.52
N THR A 375 29.13 8.09 25.59
CA THR A 375 29.93 9.28 25.89
C THR A 375 30.55 9.14 27.26
N GLU A 376 31.84 9.40 27.37
CA GLU A 376 32.50 9.57 28.67
C GLU A 376 32.04 10.91 29.27
N ILE A 377 31.40 10.85 30.44
CA ILE A 377 30.93 12.06 31.15
C ILE A 377 32.06 12.61 32.02
N GLU A 378 32.76 11.73 32.70
CA GLU A 378 33.92 11.99 33.57
C GLU A 378 34.88 10.80 33.44
N PRO A 379 36.16 10.94 33.83
CA PRO A 379 37.08 9.81 33.88
C PRO A 379 36.44 8.61 34.58
N LEU A 380 36.38 7.47 33.89
CA LEU A 380 35.81 6.21 34.42
C LEU A 380 34.28 6.19 34.59
N HIS A 381 33.58 7.17 33.99
CA HIS A 381 32.12 7.25 33.95
C HIS A 381 31.64 7.37 32.51
N GLN A 382 31.05 6.29 31.99
CA GLN A 382 30.49 6.25 30.65
C GLN A 382 28.96 6.21 30.70
N ARG A 383 28.32 7.04 29.88
CA ARG A 383 26.88 7.00 29.62
C ARG A 383 26.62 6.54 28.21
N CYS A 384 25.84 5.48 28.05
CA CYS A 384 25.45 4.93 26.78
C CYS A 384 23.95 5.08 26.56
N THR A 385 23.54 5.64 25.42
CA THR A 385 22.11 5.83 25.09
C THR A 385 21.72 5.18 23.75
N ARG A 386 20.48 4.70 23.66
CA ARG A 386 19.86 4.27 22.40
C ARG A 386 18.35 4.45 22.42
N ARG A 387 17.80 4.90 21.29
CA ARG A 387 16.36 4.85 21.05
C ARG A 387 15.91 3.44 20.69
N LEU A 388 14.98 2.90 21.45
CA LEU A 388 14.35 1.61 21.19
C LEU A 388 13.38 1.77 19.99
N PRO A 389 13.53 0.98 18.91
CA PRO A 389 12.64 1.02 17.74
C PRO A 389 11.20 0.67 18.10
N ALA A 390 10.27 1.18 17.30
CA ALA A 390 8.89 0.71 17.28
C ALA A 390 8.77 -0.45 16.30
N SER A 391 8.14 -1.54 16.71
CA SER A 391 7.88 -2.71 15.88
C SER A 391 6.40 -2.79 15.54
N SER A 392 6.02 -3.51 14.48
CA SER A 392 4.60 -3.76 14.18
C SER A 392 4.34 -5.20 13.77
N PHE A 393 3.25 -5.79 14.26
CA PHE A 393 2.78 -7.11 13.86
C PHE A 393 1.29 -7.10 13.56
N GLY A 394 0.89 -7.62 12.39
CA GLY A 394 -0.53 -7.69 12.00
C GLY A 394 -1.25 -6.33 12.06
N GLY A 395 -0.54 -5.23 11.78
CA GLY A 395 -1.04 -3.86 11.90
C GLY A 395 -0.97 -3.25 13.31
N THR A 396 -0.65 -4.03 14.35
CA THR A 396 -0.45 -3.55 15.74
C THR A 396 0.97 -3.05 15.95
N GLN A 397 1.13 -1.79 16.35
CA GLN A 397 2.42 -1.21 16.72
C GLN A 397 2.75 -1.48 18.20
N VAL A 398 3.98 -1.91 18.47
CA VAL A 398 4.54 -2.10 19.81
C VAL A 398 5.64 -1.07 20.02
N ARG A 399 5.56 -0.32 21.11
CA ARG A 399 6.55 0.70 21.44
C ARG A 399 6.89 0.69 22.92
N ILE A 400 8.17 0.50 23.23
CA ILE A 400 8.68 0.50 24.59
C ILE A 400 8.76 1.91 25.11
N GLY A 401 8.15 2.12 26.27
CA GLY A 401 7.94 3.44 26.85
C GLY A 401 8.71 3.66 28.14
N GLY A 402 9.15 2.61 28.82
CA GLY A 402 9.75 2.74 30.15
C GLY A 402 10.41 1.47 30.70
N LEU A 403 11.09 1.66 31.82
CA LEU A 403 11.73 0.63 32.63
C LEU A 403 11.34 0.87 34.08
N SER A 404 11.05 -0.20 34.82
CA SER A 404 10.76 -0.17 36.25
C SER A 404 11.57 -1.23 36.98
N ALA A 405 12.50 -0.80 37.81
CA ALA A 405 13.22 -1.61 38.78
C ALA A 405 12.31 -1.96 39.97
N GLN A 406 12.25 -3.24 40.28
CA GLN A 406 11.53 -3.82 41.41
C GLN A 406 12.54 -4.55 42.32
N PRO A 407 12.25 -4.75 43.62
CA PRO A 407 13.22 -5.35 44.55
C PRO A 407 13.78 -6.71 44.12
N ASP A 408 13.03 -7.46 43.33
CA ASP A 408 13.35 -8.82 42.89
C ASP A 408 13.58 -8.95 41.37
N GLY A 409 13.54 -7.85 40.60
CA GLY A 409 13.78 -7.92 39.17
C GLY A 409 13.52 -6.63 38.39
N LEU A 410 13.78 -6.68 37.09
CA LEU A 410 13.63 -5.57 36.16
C LEU A 410 12.40 -5.76 35.27
N LEU A 411 11.54 -4.73 35.15
CA LEU A 411 10.44 -4.69 34.19
C LEU A 411 10.73 -3.70 33.05
N LEU A 412 10.60 -4.14 31.81
CA LEU A 412 10.50 -3.28 30.62
C LEU A 412 9.03 -3.13 30.23
N THR A 413 8.58 -1.91 29.96
CA THR A 413 7.16 -1.62 29.68
C THR A 413 6.94 -1.11 28.27
N ALA A 414 5.84 -1.54 27.62
CA ALA A 414 5.48 -1.11 26.27
C ALA A 414 4.00 -0.74 26.14
N THR A 415 3.73 0.02 25.08
CA THR A 415 2.39 0.36 24.61
C THR A 415 2.09 -0.41 23.33
N LEU A 416 0.86 -0.93 23.23
CA LEU A 416 0.35 -1.65 22.08
C LEU A 416 -0.73 -0.80 21.41
N ARG A 417 -0.62 -0.57 20.10
CA ARG A 417 -1.59 0.22 19.32
C ARG A 417 -2.04 -0.54 18.08
N SER A 418 -3.26 -1.02 18.09
CA SER A 418 -3.89 -1.66 16.93
C SER A 418 -4.73 -0.68 16.11
N PRO A 419 -4.90 -0.90 14.80
CA PRO A 419 -5.78 -0.09 13.98
C PRO A 419 -7.23 -0.34 14.40
N VAL A 420 -8.00 0.73 14.59
CA VAL A 420 -9.45 0.61 14.82
C VAL A 420 -10.13 0.47 13.46
N THR A 421 -10.69 -0.70 13.19
CA THR A 421 -11.44 -0.96 11.95
C THR A 421 -12.94 -0.99 12.20
N THR A 422 -13.69 -0.48 11.23
CA THR A 422 -15.16 -0.54 11.18
C THR A 422 -15.59 -1.72 10.30
N PRO A 423 -16.63 -2.48 10.68
CA PRO A 423 -17.17 -3.55 9.83
C PRO A 423 -17.55 -3.02 8.44
N ALA A 424 -17.27 -3.81 7.41
CA ALA A 424 -17.59 -3.45 6.02
C ALA A 424 -18.71 -4.35 5.47
N LYS A 425 -19.58 -3.78 4.64
CA LYS A 425 -20.59 -4.50 3.86
C LYS A 425 -20.24 -4.47 2.39
N LEU A 426 -20.54 -5.58 1.71
CA LEU A 426 -20.33 -5.70 0.27
C LEU A 426 -21.31 -4.80 -0.48
N ARG A 427 -20.77 -3.92 -1.31
CA ARG A 427 -21.51 -3.17 -2.32
C ARG A 427 -21.12 -3.68 -3.70
N THR A 428 -22.13 -3.82 -4.56
CA THR A 428 -21.94 -4.30 -5.92
C THR A 428 -22.68 -3.39 -6.88
N SER A 429 -22.03 -3.04 -7.97
CA SER A 429 -22.66 -2.43 -9.15
C SER A 429 -22.12 -3.12 -10.39
N PHE A 430 -22.77 -2.94 -11.54
CA PHE A 430 -22.30 -3.54 -12.79
C PHE A 430 -22.65 -2.68 -14.00
N ARG A 431 -21.88 -2.85 -15.08
CA ARG A 431 -22.19 -2.40 -16.43
C ARG A 431 -22.68 -3.61 -17.24
N PRO A 432 -23.85 -3.50 -17.91
CA PRO A 432 -24.40 -4.60 -18.69
C PRO A 432 -23.54 -4.91 -19.92
N PHE A 433 -23.87 -6.01 -20.59
CA PHE A 433 -23.20 -6.39 -21.83
C PHE A 433 -23.35 -5.33 -22.91
N ALA A 434 -22.21 -4.96 -23.50
CA ALA A 434 -22.15 -4.13 -24.69
C ALA A 434 -21.20 -4.76 -25.71
N TRP A 435 -21.53 -4.63 -27.00
CA TRP A 435 -20.62 -5.01 -28.06
C TRP A 435 -19.43 -4.05 -28.08
N THR A 436 -18.25 -4.64 -27.97
CA THR A 436 -16.98 -3.93 -28.00
C THR A 436 -16.24 -4.26 -29.29
N PRO A 437 -15.36 -3.38 -29.79
CA PRO A 437 -14.55 -3.72 -30.94
C PRO A 437 -13.61 -4.90 -30.63
N PRO A 438 -13.26 -5.72 -31.65
CA PRO A 438 -12.21 -6.72 -31.50
C PRO A 438 -10.92 -6.08 -31.00
N GLN A 439 -10.09 -6.87 -30.32
CA GLN A 439 -8.68 -6.48 -30.23
C GLN A 439 -8.05 -6.72 -31.60
N ILE A 440 -7.55 -5.64 -32.20
CA ILE A 440 -6.91 -5.68 -33.51
C ILE A 440 -5.40 -5.59 -33.31
N SER A 441 -4.66 -6.53 -33.87
CA SER A 441 -3.21 -6.39 -34.05
C SER A 441 -2.93 -5.49 -35.24
N CYS A 442 -2.03 -4.53 -35.10
CA CYS A 442 -1.82 -3.51 -36.13
C CYS A 442 -1.21 -4.04 -37.43
N GLY A 443 -0.64 -5.25 -37.47
CA GLY A 443 -0.22 -5.79 -38.76
C GLY A 443 -1.31 -6.51 -39.53
N SER A 444 -2.40 -6.94 -38.88
CA SER A 444 -3.60 -7.42 -39.55
C SER A 444 -4.56 -6.28 -39.92
N ALA A 445 -4.26 -5.06 -39.46
CA ALA A 445 -5.11 -3.89 -39.59
C ALA A 445 -4.97 -3.23 -40.97
N ASP A 446 -5.58 -3.83 -41.98
CA ASP A 446 -5.62 -3.30 -43.34
C ASP A 446 -7.05 -3.05 -43.83
N ALA A 447 -7.20 -2.63 -45.09
CA ALA A 447 -8.54 -2.45 -45.66
C ALA A 447 -9.30 -3.79 -45.77
N ALA A 448 -8.58 -4.91 -45.86
CA ALA A 448 -9.19 -6.24 -45.92
C ALA A 448 -9.75 -6.66 -44.56
N LEU A 449 -9.15 -6.28 -43.43
CA LEU A 449 -9.75 -6.49 -42.10
C LEU A 449 -10.97 -5.61 -41.87
N ALA A 450 -10.97 -4.35 -42.33
CA ALA A 450 -12.17 -3.50 -42.26
C ALA A 450 -13.31 -4.07 -43.12
N ALA A 451 -12.98 -4.66 -44.28
CA ALA A 451 -13.93 -5.35 -45.14
C ALA A 451 -14.40 -6.68 -44.52
N ALA A 452 -13.48 -7.49 -44.00
CA ALA A 452 -13.79 -8.73 -43.30
C ALA A 452 -14.62 -8.50 -42.04
N PHE A 453 -14.37 -7.42 -41.29
CA PHE A 453 -15.22 -7.03 -40.17
C PHE A 453 -16.61 -6.56 -40.64
N ALA A 454 -16.71 -5.92 -41.81
CA ALA A 454 -18.02 -5.57 -42.36
C ALA A 454 -18.82 -6.80 -42.82
N GLU A 455 -18.13 -7.83 -43.29
CA GLU A 455 -18.74 -9.08 -43.79
C GLU A 455 -18.99 -10.09 -42.66
N HIS A 456 -18.17 -10.08 -41.60
CA HIS A 456 -18.14 -11.07 -40.52
C HIS A 456 -18.06 -10.43 -39.12
N ALA A 457 -18.74 -9.30 -38.91
CA ALA A 457 -18.75 -8.59 -37.60
C ALA A 457 -19.17 -9.50 -36.44
N GLU A 458 -20.08 -10.42 -36.74
CA GLU A 458 -20.60 -11.45 -35.85
C GLU A 458 -19.55 -12.43 -35.33
N ASP A 459 -18.46 -12.67 -36.06
CA ASP A 459 -17.38 -13.56 -35.62
C ASP A 459 -16.28 -12.82 -34.86
N LEU A 460 -16.22 -11.49 -35.02
CA LEU A 460 -15.07 -10.69 -34.61
C LEU A 460 -15.35 -9.76 -33.44
N ALA A 461 -16.59 -9.28 -33.25
CA ALA A 461 -16.93 -8.40 -32.13
C ALA A 461 -17.14 -9.20 -30.83
N PRO A 462 -16.40 -8.93 -29.74
CA PRO A 462 -16.72 -9.51 -28.44
C PRO A 462 -17.76 -8.68 -27.67
N LEU A 463 -18.53 -9.36 -26.82
CA LEU A 463 -19.37 -8.76 -25.79
C LEU A 463 -18.58 -8.61 -24.50
N GLN A 464 -18.81 -7.51 -23.79
CA GLN A 464 -18.18 -7.26 -22.50
C GLN A 464 -19.17 -6.71 -21.48
N ALA A 465 -19.11 -7.22 -20.25
CA ALA A 465 -19.76 -6.67 -19.06
C ALA A 465 -18.73 -6.50 -17.92
N GLN A 466 -19.02 -5.62 -16.97
CA GLN A 466 -18.14 -5.37 -15.81
C GLN A 466 -18.94 -5.37 -14.52
N ILE A 467 -18.41 -5.95 -13.45
CA ILE A 467 -18.97 -5.94 -12.10
C ILE A 467 -17.96 -5.28 -11.17
N TYR A 468 -18.40 -4.29 -10.39
CA TYR A 468 -17.58 -3.60 -9.40
C TYR A 468 -17.93 -4.10 -8.01
N LEU A 469 -16.91 -4.50 -7.26
CA LEU A 469 -17.00 -4.98 -5.88
C LEU A 469 -16.37 -3.95 -4.96
N GLU A 470 -17.16 -3.41 -4.04
CA GLU A 470 -16.74 -2.36 -3.11
C GLU A 470 -17.07 -2.72 -1.65
N ALA A 471 -16.37 -2.10 -0.71
CA ALA A 471 -16.56 -2.27 0.72
C ALA A 471 -16.79 -0.89 1.36
N ASP A 472 -17.84 -0.76 2.18
CA ASP A 472 -18.21 0.54 2.78
C ASP A 472 -17.68 0.79 4.20
N GLY A 473 -16.75 -0.06 4.67
CA GLY A 473 -16.06 0.06 5.95
C GLY A 473 -14.53 0.11 5.82
N THR A 474 -13.84 0.24 6.95
CA THR A 474 -12.37 0.33 6.99
C THR A 474 -11.68 -1.00 7.26
N ALA A 475 -12.43 -2.05 7.63
CA ALA A 475 -11.92 -3.41 7.68
C ALA A 475 -11.53 -3.86 6.26
N PRO A 476 -10.31 -4.40 6.05
CA PRO A 476 -9.93 -4.94 4.74
C PRO A 476 -10.89 -6.07 4.33
N ALA A 477 -11.20 -6.14 3.04
CA ALA A 477 -12.07 -7.16 2.46
C ALA A 477 -11.44 -7.72 1.18
N TRP A 478 -11.73 -9.00 0.91
CA TRP A 478 -11.08 -9.73 -0.18
C TRP A 478 -12.09 -10.48 -1.03
N TYR A 479 -11.79 -10.52 -2.32
CA TYR A 479 -12.38 -11.44 -3.29
C TYR A 479 -11.91 -12.87 -2.97
N CYS A 480 -12.81 -13.84 -3.13
CA CYS A 480 -12.51 -15.24 -2.84
C CYS A 480 -12.83 -16.17 -4.01
N ALA A 481 -14.02 -16.04 -4.59
CA ALA A 481 -14.44 -16.91 -5.69
C ALA A 481 -15.55 -16.29 -6.53
N LEU A 482 -15.69 -16.81 -7.74
CA LEU A 482 -16.71 -16.45 -8.71
C LEU A 482 -17.22 -17.69 -9.42
N GLU A 483 -18.52 -17.76 -9.68
CA GLU A 483 -19.17 -18.84 -10.40
C GLU A 483 -20.25 -18.29 -11.35
N VAL A 484 -20.32 -18.82 -12.57
CA VAL A 484 -21.36 -18.48 -13.56
C VAL A 484 -22.40 -19.59 -13.55
N LEU A 485 -23.67 -19.25 -13.29
CA LEU A 485 -24.73 -20.24 -13.01
C LEU A 485 -25.76 -20.39 -14.13
N ASN A 486 -26.26 -19.27 -14.67
CA ASN A 486 -27.31 -19.28 -15.70
C ASN A 486 -26.70 -19.13 -17.10
N ASP A 487 -25.99 -20.17 -17.54
CA ASP A 487 -25.35 -20.21 -18.85
C ASP A 487 -25.54 -21.57 -19.57
N PRO A 488 -26.78 -21.90 -20.00
CA PRO A 488 -27.12 -23.19 -20.61
C PRO A 488 -26.35 -23.50 -21.91
N LEU A 489 -25.78 -22.51 -22.58
CA LEU A 489 -24.99 -22.69 -23.81
C LEU A 489 -23.48 -22.66 -23.56
N ASP A 490 -23.03 -22.53 -22.31
CA ASP A 490 -21.62 -22.46 -21.89
C ASP A 490 -20.82 -21.41 -22.70
N ARG A 491 -21.35 -20.19 -22.78
CA ARG A 491 -20.78 -19.08 -23.56
C ARG A 491 -20.09 -17.99 -22.72
N PHE A 492 -20.37 -17.93 -21.42
CA PHE A 492 -20.03 -16.84 -20.51
C PHE A 492 -19.05 -17.21 -19.39
N GLY A 493 -18.38 -18.37 -19.46
CA GLY A 493 -17.43 -18.84 -18.44
C GLY A 493 -16.08 -18.08 -18.37
N HIS A 494 -15.75 -17.23 -19.34
CA HIS A 494 -14.48 -16.49 -19.36
C HIS A 494 -14.57 -15.17 -18.58
N VAL A 495 -14.09 -15.19 -17.34
CA VAL A 495 -14.15 -14.07 -16.40
C VAL A 495 -12.77 -13.75 -15.80
N ALA A 496 -12.42 -12.47 -15.73
CA ALA A 496 -11.16 -11.99 -15.14
C ALA A 496 -11.42 -11.04 -13.97
N VAL A 497 -10.56 -11.08 -12.94
CA VAL A 497 -10.59 -10.18 -11.78
C VAL A 497 -9.26 -9.43 -11.69
N ASP A 498 -9.30 -8.13 -11.43
CA ASP A 498 -8.11 -7.25 -11.43
C ASP A 498 -7.32 -7.26 -10.11
N SER A 499 -7.97 -7.58 -8.98
CA SER A 499 -7.40 -7.56 -7.63
C SER A 499 -8.14 -8.52 -6.71
N ASP A 500 -7.38 -9.20 -5.84
CA ASP A 500 -7.95 -10.04 -4.77
C ASP A 500 -8.43 -9.23 -3.55
N ARG A 501 -8.04 -7.94 -3.45
CA ARG A 501 -8.47 -7.03 -2.38
C ARG A 501 -9.46 -6.00 -2.91
N LEU A 502 -10.52 -5.72 -2.16
CA LEU A 502 -11.52 -4.72 -2.54
C LEU A 502 -10.98 -3.28 -2.34
N PRO A 503 -11.33 -2.33 -3.23
CA PRO A 503 -12.24 -2.49 -4.38
C PRO A 503 -11.64 -3.32 -5.51
N ALA A 504 -12.48 -4.12 -6.18
CA ALA A 504 -12.07 -5.01 -7.28
C ALA A 504 -13.08 -4.96 -8.44
N THR A 505 -12.59 -5.14 -9.67
CA THR A 505 -13.37 -5.20 -10.90
C THR A 505 -13.31 -6.58 -11.51
N VAL A 506 -14.49 -7.15 -11.75
CA VAL A 506 -14.67 -8.39 -12.50
C VAL A 506 -15.06 -8.02 -13.94
N THR A 507 -14.36 -8.56 -14.93
CA THR A 507 -14.66 -8.38 -16.36
C THR A 507 -15.11 -9.70 -16.97
N VAL A 508 -16.33 -9.72 -17.52
CA VAL A 508 -16.86 -10.84 -18.31
C VAL A 508 -16.71 -10.47 -19.78
N ARG A 509 -15.86 -11.18 -20.53
CA ARG A 509 -15.59 -10.89 -21.94
C ARG A 509 -15.72 -12.16 -22.76
N VAL A 510 -16.62 -12.15 -23.74
CA VAL A 510 -16.99 -13.34 -24.50
C VAL A 510 -17.08 -13.04 -26.00
N PRO A 511 -16.78 -14.01 -26.89
CA PRO A 511 -17.14 -13.93 -28.30
C PRO A 511 -18.67 -13.87 -28.49
N ASN A 512 -19.12 -13.66 -29.72
CA ASN A 512 -20.54 -13.76 -30.05
C ASN A 512 -21.12 -15.13 -29.61
N PRO A 513 -22.16 -15.15 -28.75
CA PRO A 513 -22.80 -16.39 -28.25
C PRO A 513 -23.45 -17.24 -29.36
N GLY A 514 -23.64 -16.66 -30.54
CA GLY A 514 -24.13 -17.34 -31.74
C GLY A 514 -25.66 -17.28 -31.90
N PRO A 515 -26.18 -17.81 -33.03
CA PRO A 515 -27.59 -17.66 -33.40
C PRO A 515 -28.56 -18.39 -32.46
N VAL A 516 -28.10 -19.46 -31.79
CA VAL A 516 -28.91 -20.20 -30.81
C VAL A 516 -29.23 -19.33 -29.59
N TYR A 517 -28.24 -18.58 -29.10
CA TYR A 517 -28.46 -17.60 -28.02
C TYR A 517 -29.31 -16.42 -28.50
N ALA A 518 -29.05 -15.91 -29.71
CA ALA A 518 -29.78 -14.76 -30.24
C ALA A 518 -31.29 -15.03 -30.44
N ALA A 519 -31.66 -16.29 -30.69
CA ALA A 519 -33.06 -16.71 -30.83
C ALA A 519 -33.80 -16.78 -29.48
N ASP A 520 -33.09 -17.03 -28.37
CA ASP A 520 -33.65 -17.12 -27.02
C ASP A 520 -32.65 -16.57 -25.97
N PRO A 521 -32.47 -15.24 -25.90
CA PRO A 521 -31.43 -14.63 -25.07
C PRO A 521 -31.80 -14.69 -23.58
N TYR A 522 -30.87 -15.16 -22.76
CA TYR A 522 -31.05 -15.30 -21.31
C TYR A 522 -30.10 -14.38 -20.51
N PRO A 523 -30.48 -13.95 -19.29
CA PRO A 523 -29.60 -13.17 -18.44
C PRO A 523 -28.45 -14.02 -17.90
N VAL A 524 -27.28 -13.42 -17.67
CA VAL A 524 -26.13 -14.12 -17.09
C VAL A 524 -26.10 -13.86 -15.58
N ASP A 525 -26.14 -14.95 -14.82
CA ASP A 525 -26.09 -14.92 -13.37
C ASP A 525 -24.67 -15.28 -12.88
N VAL A 526 -24.05 -14.33 -12.18
CA VAL A 526 -22.69 -14.45 -11.64
C VAL A 526 -22.76 -14.42 -10.11
N LEU A 527 -22.44 -15.53 -9.47
CA LEU A 527 -22.33 -15.63 -8.02
C LEU A 527 -20.92 -15.25 -7.58
N VAL A 528 -20.79 -14.09 -6.92
CA VAL A 528 -19.52 -13.61 -6.36
C VAL A 528 -19.48 -13.89 -4.86
N ARG A 529 -18.34 -14.41 -4.38
CA ARG A 529 -18.07 -14.66 -2.96
C ARG A 529 -16.87 -13.83 -2.50
N THR A 530 -17.07 -13.12 -1.40
CA THR A 530 -16.06 -12.30 -0.73
C THR A 530 -16.02 -12.65 0.76
N THR A 531 -15.02 -12.14 1.48
CA THR A 531 -14.94 -12.32 2.95
C THR A 531 -16.04 -11.60 3.73
N ILE A 532 -16.75 -10.66 3.10
CA ILE A 532 -17.79 -9.82 3.72
C ILE A 532 -19.19 -10.06 3.12
N GLY A 533 -19.36 -11.13 2.34
CA GLY A 533 -20.64 -11.44 1.73
C GLY A 533 -20.53 -12.21 0.41
N SER A 534 -21.61 -12.94 0.12
CA SER A 534 -21.89 -13.49 -1.21
C SER A 534 -23.01 -12.70 -1.88
N ARG A 535 -22.93 -12.53 -3.21
CA ARG A 535 -23.90 -11.78 -4.00
C ARG A 535 -24.13 -12.47 -5.35
N LEU A 536 -25.39 -12.71 -5.70
CA LEU A 536 -25.75 -13.01 -7.09
C LEU A 536 -25.86 -11.69 -7.85
N ILE A 537 -25.07 -11.52 -8.90
CA ILE A 537 -25.22 -10.43 -9.86
C ILE A 537 -25.90 -10.97 -11.11
N ARG A 538 -27.08 -10.45 -11.43
CA ARG A 538 -27.79 -10.76 -12.68
C ARG A 538 -27.52 -9.66 -13.68
N ILE A 539 -26.75 -10.00 -14.69
CA ILE A 539 -26.50 -9.14 -15.84
C ILE A 539 -27.63 -9.40 -16.86
N PRO A 540 -28.30 -8.35 -17.36
CA PRO A 540 -29.32 -8.50 -18.40
C PRO A 540 -28.78 -9.26 -19.62
N PRO A 541 -29.65 -9.91 -20.40
CA PRO A 541 -29.22 -10.61 -21.61
C PRO A 541 -28.41 -9.69 -22.51
N ALA A 542 -27.33 -10.22 -23.09
CA ALA A 542 -26.57 -9.49 -24.10
C ALA A 542 -27.47 -9.09 -25.27
N PRO A 543 -27.41 -7.82 -25.72
CA PRO A 543 -28.21 -7.36 -26.84
C PRO A 543 -27.80 -8.07 -28.14
N PRO A 544 -28.73 -8.33 -29.08
CA PRO A 544 -28.36 -8.86 -30.38
C PRO A 544 -27.43 -7.87 -31.10
N LEU A 545 -26.51 -8.38 -31.92
CA LEU A 545 -25.68 -7.52 -32.76
C LEU A 545 -26.55 -6.90 -33.86
N THR A 546 -26.88 -5.62 -33.72
CA THR A 546 -27.73 -4.93 -34.71
C THR A 546 -26.90 -4.40 -35.89
N GLU A 547 -27.54 -4.15 -37.03
CA GLU A 547 -26.92 -3.42 -38.14
C GLU A 547 -26.35 -2.05 -37.73
N GLN A 548 -26.98 -1.39 -36.76
CA GLN A 548 -26.46 -0.15 -36.19
C GLN A 548 -25.19 -0.39 -35.38
N ASP A 549 -25.14 -1.46 -34.58
CA ASP A 549 -23.92 -1.87 -33.88
C ASP A 549 -22.81 -2.26 -34.85
N ILE A 550 -23.11 -2.98 -35.92
CA ILE A 550 -22.13 -3.33 -36.96
C ILE A 550 -21.57 -2.06 -37.60
N ARG A 551 -22.41 -1.08 -37.95
CA ARG A 551 -21.94 0.21 -38.47
C ARG A 551 -21.08 0.97 -37.47
N ARG A 552 -21.50 1.04 -36.20
CA ARG A 552 -20.77 1.69 -35.10
C ARG A 552 -19.42 1.01 -34.88
N LEU A 553 -19.41 -0.31 -34.69
CA LEU A 553 -18.20 -1.09 -34.47
C LEU A 553 -17.30 -1.07 -35.69
N LYS A 554 -17.84 -1.11 -36.91
CA LYS A 554 -17.07 -0.94 -38.15
C LYS A 554 -16.41 0.43 -38.21
N ALA A 555 -17.09 1.50 -37.81
CA ALA A 555 -16.49 2.83 -37.71
C ALA A 555 -15.36 2.86 -36.67
N VAL A 556 -15.54 2.21 -35.51
CA VAL A 556 -14.49 2.06 -34.50
C VAL A 556 -13.33 1.20 -35.02
N VAL A 557 -13.59 0.09 -35.71
CA VAL A 557 -12.59 -0.79 -36.32
C VAL A 557 -11.85 -0.09 -37.45
N ILE A 558 -12.54 0.71 -38.28
CA ILE A 558 -11.92 1.57 -39.30
C ILE A 558 -11.07 2.65 -38.64
N ALA A 559 -11.53 3.25 -37.53
CA ALA A 559 -10.73 4.20 -36.77
C ALA A 559 -9.50 3.52 -36.16
N MET A 560 -9.64 2.34 -35.57
CA MET A 560 -8.52 1.52 -35.06
C MET A 560 -7.57 1.08 -36.18
N ILE A 561 -8.07 0.78 -37.38
CA ILE A 561 -7.28 0.45 -38.57
C ILE A 561 -6.63 1.70 -39.14
N ALA A 562 -7.29 2.85 -39.11
CA ALA A 562 -6.71 4.14 -39.49
C ALA A 562 -5.60 4.50 -38.51
N ASP A 563 -5.82 4.33 -37.20
CA ASP A 563 -4.83 4.48 -36.15
C ASP A 563 -3.67 3.50 -36.39
N CYS A 564 -3.94 2.22 -36.70
CA CYS A 564 -2.91 1.24 -37.06
C CYS A 564 -2.20 1.56 -38.39
N LYS A 565 -2.87 2.10 -39.41
CA LYS A 565 -2.24 2.54 -40.67
C LYS A 565 -1.41 3.81 -40.49
N LEU A 566 -1.83 4.70 -39.60
CA LEU A 566 -1.07 5.85 -39.13
C LEU A 566 0.12 5.41 -38.25
N LEU A 567 0.07 4.21 -37.67
CA LEU A 567 1.18 3.55 -36.95
C LEU A 567 2.12 2.75 -37.87
N VAL A 568 1.67 2.31 -39.06
CA VAL A 568 2.41 1.41 -39.99
C VAL A 568 2.99 2.13 -41.21
N ARG A 569 2.36 3.20 -41.72
CA ARG A 569 3.02 4.08 -42.69
C ARG A 569 4.03 4.95 -41.94
N SER A 570 5.26 5.01 -42.43
CA SER A 570 6.30 5.90 -41.91
C SER A 570 5.76 7.33 -41.79
N GLY A 571 5.91 7.92 -40.60
CA GLY A 571 5.54 9.31 -40.32
C GLY A 571 4.42 9.47 -39.29
N ARG A 572 4.82 9.69 -38.03
CA ARG A 572 4.11 10.44 -36.97
C ARG A 572 2.59 10.19 -36.79
N PHE A 573 2.23 9.53 -35.69
CA PHE A 573 0.85 9.32 -35.23
C PHE A 573 0.47 10.29 -34.11
N ASP A 574 -0.39 11.28 -34.36
CA ASP A 574 -0.81 12.27 -33.35
C ASP A 574 -1.87 11.70 -32.38
N LEU A 575 -1.48 11.47 -31.12
CA LEU A 575 -2.33 11.15 -29.99
C LEU A 575 -3.21 12.34 -29.63
N ARG A 576 -4.49 12.28 -30.03
CA ARG A 576 -5.49 13.30 -29.69
C ARG A 576 -6.03 13.12 -28.27
N TRP A 577 -6.57 14.21 -27.75
CA TRP A 577 -7.20 14.30 -26.44
C TRP A 577 -8.49 13.47 -26.39
N LEU A 578 -8.61 12.53 -25.44
CA LEU A 578 -9.76 11.63 -25.31
C LEU A 578 -10.54 11.76 -23.99
N ILE A 579 -9.98 12.46 -22.99
CA ILE A 579 -10.64 12.74 -21.71
C ILE A 579 -10.46 14.24 -21.40
N ASP A 580 -11.53 15.00 -21.43
CA ASP A 580 -11.53 16.41 -21.04
C ASP A 580 -11.37 16.53 -19.51
N PRO A 581 -10.22 17.02 -18.97
CA PRO A 581 -10.10 17.47 -17.60
C PRO A 581 -11.18 18.50 -17.24
N PRO A 582 -11.77 18.38 -16.05
CA PRO A 582 -12.51 19.47 -15.44
C PRO A 582 -11.72 20.78 -15.45
N PHE A 583 -12.35 21.88 -15.84
CA PHE A 583 -11.69 23.19 -15.97
C PHE A 583 -11.49 23.90 -14.62
N ASP A 584 -12.11 23.43 -13.54
CA ASP A 584 -11.97 23.97 -12.19
C ASP A 584 -10.71 23.50 -11.47
N ARG A 585 -9.96 22.54 -12.04
CA ARG A 585 -8.78 21.95 -11.41
C ARG A 585 -7.64 21.77 -12.38
N GLN A 586 -6.43 21.69 -11.84
CA GLN A 586 -5.24 21.40 -12.62
C GLN A 586 -5.08 19.88 -12.74
N PHE A 587 -4.75 19.39 -13.93
CA PHE A 587 -4.52 17.98 -14.17
C PHE A 587 -3.18 17.78 -14.89
N ARG A 588 -2.57 16.61 -14.72
CA ARG A 588 -1.58 16.05 -15.64
C ARG A 588 -2.19 14.85 -16.35
N GLN A 589 -1.67 14.54 -17.54
CA GLN A 589 -2.10 13.36 -18.28
C GLN A 589 -0.97 12.34 -18.27
N ARG A 590 -1.26 11.14 -17.75
CA ARG A 590 -0.36 10.00 -17.86
C ARG A 590 -0.81 9.13 -19.02
N TRP A 591 0.10 8.97 -19.96
CA TRP A 591 -0.04 8.05 -21.08
C TRP A 591 0.80 6.81 -20.82
N GLN A 592 0.23 5.64 -21.07
CA GLN A 592 0.94 4.37 -21.04
C GLN A 592 0.69 3.63 -22.34
N LEU A 593 1.76 3.25 -23.02
CA LEU A 593 1.75 2.51 -24.27
C LEU A 593 2.42 1.16 -24.02
N ALA A 594 1.85 0.08 -24.53
CA ALA A 594 2.47 -1.25 -24.52
C ALA A 594 2.43 -1.83 -25.93
N ALA A 595 3.60 -2.10 -26.50
CA ALA A 595 3.78 -2.62 -27.84
C ALA A 595 4.34 -4.05 -27.79
N GLU A 596 3.54 -5.06 -28.08
CA GLU A 596 3.96 -6.47 -28.16
C GLU A 596 4.53 -6.81 -29.53
N HIS A 597 5.33 -7.87 -29.64
CA HIS A 597 5.80 -8.42 -30.92
C HIS A 597 6.66 -7.47 -31.80
N VAL A 598 7.12 -6.34 -31.27
CA VAL A 598 8.12 -5.45 -31.91
C VAL A 598 9.43 -6.22 -32.16
N ARG A 599 10.10 -6.11 -33.31
CA ARG A 599 11.41 -6.80 -33.49
C ARG A 599 12.46 -6.24 -32.51
N PRO A 600 13.31 -7.09 -31.89
CA PRO A 600 14.47 -6.62 -31.12
C PRO A 600 15.27 -5.58 -31.90
N GLY A 601 15.67 -4.49 -31.25
CA GLY A 601 16.37 -3.37 -31.89
C GLY A 601 15.51 -2.32 -32.61
N THR A 602 14.19 -2.53 -32.76
CA THR A 602 13.32 -1.47 -33.32
C THR A 602 13.09 -0.36 -32.29
N LYS A 603 13.32 0.90 -32.68
CA LYS A 603 13.05 2.08 -31.86
C LYS A 603 11.61 2.57 -32.04
N VAL A 604 10.93 2.83 -30.93
CA VAL A 604 9.58 3.43 -30.87
C VAL A 604 9.66 4.68 -29.99
N ALA A 605 9.24 5.84 -30.49
CA ALA A 605 9.35 7.12 -29.80
C ALA A 605 7.98 7.79 -29.58
N LEU A 606 7.81 8.48 -28.45
CA LEU A 606 6.76 9.46 -28.20
C LEU A 606 7.37 10.87 -28.29
N LEU A 607 6.74 11.75 -29.05
CA LEU A 607 7.10 13.16 -29.26
C LEU A 607 5.99 14.05 -28.69
N ALA A 608 6.32 15.24 -28.17
CA ALA A 608 5.31 16.28 -27.90
C ALA A 608 5.19 17.21 -29.12
N ASP A 609 4.00 17.74 -29.41
CA ASP A 609 3.76 18.63 -30.55
C ASP A 609 4.63 19.89 -30.47
N GLY A 610 5.56 20.03 -31.43
CA GLY A 610 6.50 21.17 -31.50
C GLY A 610 7.65 21.12 -30.48
N GLY A 611 7.80 20.02 -29.74
CA GLY A 611 8.76 19.87 -28.65
C GLY A 611 9.75 18.71 -28.81
N PRO A 612 10.61 18.50 -27.81
CA PRO A 612 11.59 17.41 -27.80
C PRO A 612 10.94 16.03 -27.63
N MET A 613 11.73 15.00 -27.90
CA MET A 613 11.33 13.60 -27.81
C MET A 613 11.14 13.17 -26.35
N VAL A 614 9.92 12.77 -26.00
CA VAL A 614 9.46 12.54 -24.61
C VAL A 614 9.85 11.16 -24.08
N SER A 615 9.92 10.16 -24.95
CA SER A 615 10.35 8.80 -24.59
C SER A 615 10.72 8.00 -25.84
N VAL A 616 11.77 7.19 -25.81
CA VAL A 616 12.08 6.19 -26.85
C VAL A 616 12.22 4.83 -26.20
N ALA A 617 11.76 3.78 -26.85
CA ALA A 617 11.96 2.41 -26.41
C ALA A 617 12.56 1.57 -27.53
N ALA A 618 13.66 0.89 -27.22
CA ALA A 618 14.33 -0.07 -28.08
C ALA A 618 14.26 -1.44 -27.37
N ARG A 619 13.59 -2.42 -28.00
CA ARG A 619 13.20 -3.66 -27.31
C ARG A 619 14.38 -4.60 -26.99
N ALA A 620 14.31 -5.23 -25.80
CA ALA A 620 14.98 -6.48 -25.45
C ALA A 620 14.06 -7.64 -24.97
N GLY A 621 12.75 -7.41 -24.72
CA GLY A 621 11.78 -8.36 -24.12
C GLY A 621 10.77 -9.01 -25.08
N THR A 622 9.51 -9.27 -24.66
CA THR A 622 8.33 -9.64 -25.52
C THR A 622 7.35 -8.49 -25.77
N VAL A 623 7.32 -7.53 -24.84
CA VAL A 623 6.49 -6.32 -24.85
C VAL A 623 7.39 -5.11 -24.58
N THR A 624 7.20 -4.03 -25.32
CA THR A 624 7.87 -2.74 -25.15
C THR A 624 6.88 -1.76 -24.52
N LYS A 625 7.15 -1.26 -23.31
CA LYS A 625 6.29 -0.28 -22.64
C LYS A 625 6.89 1.12 -22.74
N LEU A 626 6.05 2.13 -22.97
CA LEU A 626 6.40 3.55 -22.94
C LEU A 626 5.44 4.25 -21.99
N SER A 627 5.92 5.26 -21.26
CA SER A 627 5.05 6.15 -20.48
C SER A 627 5.48 7.59 -20.66
N ALA A 628 4.49 8.47 -20.84
CA ALA A 628 4.68 9.91 -20.91
C ALA A 628 3.74 10.60 -19.92
N MET A 629 4.19 11.73 -19.39
CA MET A 629 3.34 12.65 -18.65
C MET A 629 3.40 14.01 -19.31
N VAL A 630 2.23 14.56 -19.64
CA VAL A 630 2.14 15.83 -20.34
C VAL A 630 1.08 16.73 -19.69
N SER A 631 1.22 18.03 -19.92
CA SER A 631 0.21 19.03 -19.55
C SER A 631 -1.08 18.82 -20.36
N PRO A 632 -2.25 19.19 -19.80
CA PRO A 632 -3.51 19.21 -20.55
C PRO A 632 -3.38 20.03 -21.82
N GLY A 633 -3.79 19.47 -22.96
CA GLY A 633 -3.74 20.13 -24.27
C GLY A 633 -2.41 20.03 -25.02
N ALA A 634 -1.36 19.44 -24.43
CA ALA A 634 -0.16 19.08 -25.17
C ALA A 634 -0.47 17.91 -26.11
N GLY A 635 -0.32 18.11 -27.42
CA GLY A 635 -0.39 17.02 -28.37
C GLY A 635 0.82 16.11 -28.21
N LEU A 636 0.61 14.80 -28.31
CA LEU A 636 1.67 13.81 -28.34
C LEU A 636 1.64 13.14 -29.71
N SER A 637 2.78 12.71 -30.24
CA SER A 637 2.83 11.89 -31.44
C SER A 637 3.70 10.65 -31.22
N LEU A 638 3.27 9.48 -31.70
CA LEU A 638 4.12 8.29 -31.76
C LEU A 638 4.90 8.26 -33.08
N VAL A 639 6.21 8.06 -33.04
CA VAL A 639 7.10 7.94 -34.21
C VAL A 639 7.90 6.64 -34.12
N ARG A 640 8.17 6.00 -35.26
CA ARG A 640 8.90 4.72 -35.35
C ARG A 640 9.83 4.73 -36.58
N ASP A 641 11.00 4.08 -36.48
CA ASP A 641 11.90 3.85 -37.62
C ASP A 641 11.33 2.82 -38.62
N GLU A 642 11.67 2.98 -39.91
CA GLU A 642 11.15 2.22 -41.06
C GLU A 642 11.19 0.68 -40.87
N ILE A 643 10.15 0.00 -41.36
CA ILE A 643 10.03 -1.47 -41.35
C ILE A 643 10.44 -1.99 -42.75
N PRO A 644 11.44 -2.88 -42.88
CA PRO A 644 11.65 -3.63 -44.12
C PRO A 644 10.46 -4.56 -44.38
N GLU A 645 9.96 -4.60 -45.62
CA GLU A 645 8.85 -5.47 -46.03
C GLU A 645 9.03 -6.92 -45.52
N GLY A 646 8.00 -7.46 -44.86
CA GLY A 646 7.98 -8.85 -44.38
C GLY A 646 8.25 -9.09 -42.88
N ALA A 647 8.08 -8.09 -42.01
CA ALA A 647 8.22 -8.27 -40.55
C ALA A 647 6.92 -8.72 -39.83
N ALA A 648 7.06 -9.68 -38.91
CA ALA A 648 5.99 -10.11 -38.00
C ALA A 648 5.48 -8.94 -37.13
N GLN A 649 4.18 -8.98 -36.85
CA GLN A 649 3.31 -7.83 -36.61
C GLN A 649 3.20 -7.46 -35.12
N ALA A 650 3.40 -6.18 -34.79
CA ALA A 650 3.34 -5.67 -33.41
C ALA A 650 1.90 -5.34 -32.96
N ALA A 651 1.52 -5.68 -31.71
CA ALA A 651 0.23 -5.30 -31.10
C ALA A 651 0.43 -4.10 -30.17
N LEU A 652 -0.47 -3.10 -30.16
CA LEU A 652 -0.32 -1.87 -29.37
C LEU A 652 -1.52 -1.64 -28.44
N ALA A 653 -1.29 -1.46 -27.15
CA ALA A 653 -2.28 -1.05 -26.16
C ALA A 653 -1.94 0.34 -25.62
N ILE A 654 -2.89 1.27 -25.63
CA ILE A 654 -2.72 2.64 -25.14
C ILE A 654 -3.71 2.89 -24.00
N ARG A 655 -3.22 3.43 -22.88
CA ARG A 655 -4.03 3.86 -21.73
C ARG A 655 -3.78 5.33 -21.45
N GLN A 656 -4.84 6.07 -21.18
CA GLN A 656 -4.78 7.46 -20.71
C GLN A 656 -5.37 7.53 -19.29
N GLN A 657 -4.68 8.23 -18.40
CA GLN A 657 -5.12 8.45 -17.02
C GLN A 657 -4.97 9.93 -16.67
N LEU A 658 -6.04 10.55 -16.18
CA LEU A 658 -5.97 11.88 -15.58
C LEU A 658 -5.39 11.79 -14.17
N LEU A 659 -4.44 12.67 -13.87
CA LEU A 659 -3.91 12.86 -12.53
C LEU A 659 -4.28 14.27 -12.08
N GLU A 660 -5.13 14.39 -11.07
CA GLU A 660 -5.53 15.70 -10.53
C GLU A 660 -4.38 16.26 -9.71
N VAL A 661 -3.88 17.45 -10.05
CA VAL A 661 -2.93 18.19 -9.22
C VAL A 661 -3.71 18.75 -8.04
N THR A 662 -3.69 18.00 -6.94
CA THR A 662 -4.43 18.33 -5.71
C THR A 662 -3.72 19.39 -4.86
N ALA A 663 -2.40 19.50 -4.96
CA ALA A 663 -1.62 20.55 -4.32
C ALA A 663 -0.29 20.79 -5.03
N SER A 664 0.26 22.00 -4.87
CA SER A 664 1.64 22.33 -5.22
C SER A 664 2.32 22.91 -3.98
N VAL A 665 3.47 22.37 -3.62
CA VAL A 665 4.22 22.73 -2.42
C VAL A 665 5.54 23.35 -2.84
N ALA A 666 5.68 24.67 -2.65
CA ALA A 666 6.94 25.34 -2.92
C ALA A 666 8.08 24.78 -2.05
N VAL A 667 9.24 24.60 -2.67
CA VAL A 667 10.48 24.21 -2.00
C VAL A 667 11.49 25.35 -2.11
N GLU A 668 12.30 25.53 -1.06
CA GLU A 668 13.23 26.67 -0.97
C GLU A 668 14.52 26.47 -1.78
N ALA A 669 14.74 25.27 -2.31
CA ALA A 669 15.91 24.92 -3.10
C ALA A 669 15.55 23.89 -4.18
N PRO A 670 16.32 23.81 -5.29
CA PRO A 670 16.10 22.85 -6.36
C PRO A 670 16.04 21.40 -5.86
N VAL A 671 15.01 20.66 -6.26
CA VAL A 671 14.83 19.24 -5.90
C VAL A 671 15.58 18.34 -6.89
N ALA A 672 16.52 17.55 -6.37
CA ALA A 672 17.22 16.53 -7.13
C ALA A 672 16.35 15.27 -7.30
N ALA A 673 15.71 14.81 -6.21
CA ALA A 673 14.90 13.59 -6.20
C ALA A 673 13.83 13.62 -5.11
N VAL A 674 12.76 12.86 -5.30
CA VAL A 674 11.73 12.60 -4.30
C VAL A 674 11.66 11.10 -4.01
N LEU A 675 11.52 10.72 -2.74
CA LEU A 675 11.29 9.35 -2.32
C LEU A 675 10.09 9.22 -1.37
N ALA A 676 9.34 8.13 -1.51
CA ALA A 676 8.35 7.74 -0.51
C ALA A 676 9.07 7.33 0.78
N SER A 677 8.67 7.90 1.92
CA SER A 677 9.33 7.68 3.21
C SER A 677 8.31 7.61 4.34
N ALA A 678 8.12 6.42 4.89
CA ALA A 678 7.24 6.20 6.03
C ALA A 678 7.89 6.53 7.39
N VAL A 679 9.06 7.19 7.40
CA VAL A 679 9.88 7.43 8.61
C VAL A 679 9.11 8.22 9.67
N TRP A 680 8.35 9.24 9.26
CA TRP A 680 7.62 10.11 10.19
C TRP A 680 6.10 9.93 10.12
N THR A 681 5.57 9.55 8.95
CA THR A 681 4.14 9.42 8.69
C THR A 681 3.89 8.30 7.67
N PRO A 682 2.80 7.52 7.75
CA PRO A 682 2.53 6.44 6.79
C PRO A 682 2.48 6.88 5.32
N ASN A 683 2.07 8.14 5.07
CA ASN A 683 1.99 8.75 3.75
C ASN A 683 3.07 9.84 3.58
N GLY A 684 4.28 9.61 4.10
CA GLY A 684 5.36 10.58 4.04
C GLY A 684 6.14 10.53 2.73
N VAL A 685 6.61 11.69 2.27
CA VAL A 685 7.59 11.84 1.19
C VAL A 685 8.76 12.69 1.66
N ALA A 686 9.96 12.39 1.16
CA ALA A 686 11.14 13.19 1.35
C ALA A 686 11.65 13.70 0.00
N ALA A 687 11.93 14.99 -0.09
CA ALA A 687 12.55 15.65 -1.23
C ALA A 687 14.01 15.94 -0.90
N VAL A 688 14.90 15.44 -1.75
CA VAL A 688 16.34 15.69 -1.73
C VAL A 688 16.61 16.99 -2.46
N LEU A 689 17.18 17.95 -1.77
CA LEU A 689 17.44 19.29 -2.25
C LEU A 689 18.94 19.51 -2.42
N SER A 690 19.33 20.52 -3.20
CA SER A 690 20.75 20.87 -3.38
C SER A 690 21.48 21.23 -2.08
N ASP A 691 20.75 21.69 -1.06
CA ASP A 691 21.23 22.17 0.23
C ASP A 691 20.74 21.33 1.42
N GLY A 692 20.09 20.18 1.17
CA GLY A 692 19.56 19.37 2.26
C GLY A 692 18.38 18.48 1.88
N ILE A 693 17.44 18.32 2.81
CA ILE A 693 16.22 17.52 2.64
C ILE A 693 15.02 18.25 3.22
N ALA A 694 13.88 18.15 2.55
CA ALA A 694 12.57 18.50 3.13
C ALA A 694 11.65 17.27 3.12
N ALA A 695 10.79 17.14 4.13
CA ALA A 695 9.82 16.06 4.22
C ALA A 695 8.40 16.59 4.39
N TYR A 696 7.45 15.87 3.79
CA TYR A 696 6.03 16.24 3.75
C TYR A 696 5.15 15.01 4.01
N ASP A 697 4.05 15.22 4.71
CA ASP A 697 2.98 14.25 4.90
C ASP A 697 1.89 14.55 3.87
N VAL A 698 1.67 13.62 2.94
CA VAL A 698 0.69 13.76 1.86
C VAL A 698 -0.55 12.89 2.10
N GLY A 699 -0.81 12.47 3.35
CA GLY A 699 -2.01 11.71 3.69
C GLY A 699 -3.33 12.42 3.39
N SER A 700 -3.29 13.74 3.25
CA SER A 700 -4.33 14.55 2.62
C SER A 700 -3.73 15.21 1.39
N ALA A 701 -3.92 14.61 0.21
CA ALA A 701 -3.27 15.06 -1.04
C ALA A 701 -3.54 16.54 -1.38
N ALA A 702 -4.73 17.05 -1.05
CA ALA A 702 -5.09 18.46 -1.25
C ALA A 702 -4.47 19.43 -0.22
N ARG A 703 -3.91 18.92 0.88
CA ARG A 703 -3.28 19.72 1.95
C ARG A 703 -2.03 19.03 2.50
N PRO A 704 -0.95 18.93 1.70
CA PRO A 704 0.32 18.39 2.18
C PRO A 704 0.81 19.18 3.38
N ARG A 705 1.28 18.49 4.41
CA ARG A 705 1.80 19.13 5.63
C ARG A 705 3.31 18.94 5.70
N ALA A 706 4.06 20.03 5.80
CA ALA A 706 5.50 19.96 6.07
C ALA A 706 5.76 19.21 7.38
N VAL A 707 6.63 18.21 7.32
CA VAL A 707 7.10 17.43 8.47
C VAL A 707 8.36 18.07 9.04
N GLY A 708 9.28 18.48 8.18
CA GLY A 708 10.53 19.13 8.57
C GLY A 708 11.42 19.45 7.37
N ARG A 709 12.45 20.25 7.62
CA ARG A 709 13.53 20.59 6.69
C ARG A 709 14.86 20.50 7.44
N TRP A 710 15.88 19.95 6.79
CA TRP A 710 17.20 19.79 7.36
C TRP A 710 18.24 20.19 6.33
N TYR A 711 19.14 21.08 6.70
CA TYR A 711 20.21 21.56 5.83
C TYR A 711 21.42 20.64 5.98
N VAL A 712 21.91 20.16 4.85
CA VAL A 712 23.08 19.30 4.73
C VAL A 712 23.76 19.66 3.43
N ASP A 713 25.02 20.10 3.49
CA ASP A 713 25.74 20.45 2.27
C ASP A 713 26.12 19.19 1.48
N GLY A 714 26.09 19.30 0.15
CA GLY A 714 26.57 18.25 -0.74
C GLY A 714 25.74 16.96 -0.74
N VAL A 715 24.42 17.03 -0.50
CA VAL A 715 23.55 15.85 -0.57
C VAL A 715 23.59 15.24 -1.97
N ARG A 716 24.03 13.98 -2.04
CA ARG A 716 24.02 13.17 -3.25
C ARG A 716 22.76 12.31 -3.36
N ARG A 717 22.27 11.79 -2.23
CA ARG A 717 21.10 10.90 -2.19
C ARG A 717 20.46 10.86 -0.81
N ALA A 718 19.20 10.46 -0.75
CA ALA A 718 18.56 10.01 0.48
C ALA A 718 17.88 8.64 0.29
N LEU A 719 17.82 7.85 1.35
CA LEU A 719 17.26 6.50 1.33
C LEU A 719 16.64 6.13 2.68
N ASN A 720 15.54 5.38 2.63
CA ASN A 720 14.90 4.87 3.84
C ASN A 720 15.83 3.90 4.57
N TRP A 721 16.04 4.16 5.85
CA TRP A 721 16.93 3.40 6.71
C TRP A 721 16.17 2.98 7.98
N TRP A 722 16.59 1.89 8.61
CA TRP A 722 15.87 1.31 9.75
C TRP A 722 15.75 2.28 10.95
N SER A 723 16.65 3.26 11.05
CA SER A 723 16.66 4.29 12.10
C SER A 723 16.18 5.68 11.63
N GLY A 724 15.69 5.83 10.40
CA GLY A 724 15.30 7.13 9.87
C GLY A 724 15.46 7.28 8.36
N LEU A 725 15.71 8.51 7.92
CA LEU A 725 16.09 8.83 6.55
C LEU A 725 17.59 9.07 6.50
N LEU A 726 18.34 8.19 5.83
CA LEU A 726 19.77 8.38 5.65
C LEU A 726 20.04 9.26 4.43
N VAL A 727 20.85 10.29 4.64
CA VAL A 727 21.33 11.28 3.70
C VAL A 727 22.79 10.97 3.40
N VAL A 728 23.11 10.80 2.14
CA VAL A 728 24.47 10.53 1.66
C VAL A 728 25.02 11.82 1.10
N THR A 729 26.15 12.27 1.61
CA THR A 729 26.94 13.39 1.07
C THR A 729 28.31 12.88 0.66
N GLU A 730 29.09 13.71 -0.03
CA GLU A 730 30.47 13.37 -0.36
C GLU A 730 31.34 13.11 0.88
N ASP A 731 31.13 13.90 1.94
CA ASP A 731 31.93 13.90 3.16
C ASP A 731 31.42 12.95 4.26
N GLY A 732 30.27 12.30 4.04
CA GLY A 732 29.73 11.39 5.04
C GLY A 732 28.25 11.04 4.89
N LEU A 733 27.77 10.32 5.90
CA LEU A 733 26.39 9.92 6.02
C LEU A 733 25.74 10.70 7.16
N PHE A 734 24.50 11.14 6.96
CA PHE A 734 23.70 11.79 7.99
C PHE A 734 22.37 11.05 8.11
N ASN A 735 21.82 10.89 9.30
CA ASN A 735 20.51 10.30 9.53
C ASN A 735 19.57 11.37 10.07
N VAL A 736 18.41 11.53 9.46
CA VAL A 736 17.28 12.23 10.05
C VAL A 736 16.41 11.20 10.75
N ASP A 737 16.45 11.18 12.08
CA ASP A 737 15.74 10.19 12.89
C ASP A 737 14.21 10.44 12.92
N ALA A 738 13.47 9.51 13.52
CA ALA A 738 12.01 9.61 13.67
C ALA A 738 11.57 10.78 14.57
N GLU A 739 12.48 11.38 15.34
CA GLU A 739 12.29 12.60 16.14
C GLU A 739 12.66 13.87 15.38
N ARG A 740 12.98 13.77 14.09
CA ARG A 740 13.31 14.89 13.22
C ARG A 740 14.66 15.52 13.56
N ARG A 741 15.59 14.78 14.15
CA ARG A 741 16.95 15.25 14.42
C ARG A 741 17.89 14.78 13.32
N LEU A 742 18.62 15.71 12.74
CA LEU A 742 19.72 15.44 11.81
C LEU A 742 20.99 15.14 12.59
N ARG A 743 21.64 14.00 12.31
CA ARG A 743 22.91 13.61 12.93
C ARG A 743 23.85 13.02 11.90
N ARG A 744 25.14 13.37 11.95
CA ARG A 744 26.16 12.62 11.21
C ARG A 744 26.26 11.20 11.79
N VAL A 745 26.35 10.21 10.92
CA VAL A 745 26.42 8.78 11.25
C VAL A 745 27.50 8.11 10.41
N GLY A 746 28.04 6.98 10.88
CA GLY A 746 29.23 6.37 10.27
C GLY A 746 30.54 6.98 10.77
N PRO A 747 31.66 6.77 10.06
CA PRO A 747 32.99 7.18 10.52
C PRO A 747 33.14 8.71 10.58
N ALA A 748 33.88 9.21 11.57
CA ALA A 748 34.09 10.65 11.84
C ALA A 748 34.63 11.42 10.62
N GLU A 749 35.45 10.75 9.80
CA GLU A 749 35.87 11.21 8.48
C GLU A 749 35.76 10.00 7.54
N GLU A 750 35.23 10.22 6.34
CA GLU A 750 35.22 9.17 5.33
C GLU A 750 36.61 9.07 4.70
N PRO A 751 37.24 7.87 4.67
CA PRO A 751 38.59 7.70 4.15
C PRO A 751 38.69 7.97 2.65
N ALA A 752 37.55 7.90 1.95
CA ALA A 752 37.41 8.27 0.55
C ALA A 752 36.02 8.90 0.34
N PRO A 753 35.87 9.83 -0.60
CA PRO A 753 34.58 10.45 -0.92
C PRO A 753 33.50 9.41 -1.20
N LEU A 754 32.31 9.60 -0.61
CA LEU A 754 31.16 8.76 -0.89
C LEU A 754 30.54 9.17 -2.22
N LEU A 755 30.35 8.19 -3.09
CA LEU A 755 29.77 8.39 -4.42
C LEU A 755 28.28 8.08 -4.42
N ASP A 756 27.87 6.98 -3.79
CA ASP A 756 26.46 6.56 -3.71
C ASP A 756 26.23 5.54 -2.58
N ALA A 757 24.97 5.26 -2.24
CA ALA A 757 24.61 4.18 -1.31
C ALA A 757 23.26 3.51 -1.62
N ALA A 758 23.12 2.27 -1.17
CA ALA A 758 21.87 1.51 -1.23
C ALA A 758 21.64 0.69 0.07
N SER A 759 20.39 0.57 0.50
CA SER A 759 20.01 -0.19 1.71
C SER A 759 19.55 -1.62 1.37
N GLY A 760 20.10 -2.63 2.06
CA GLY A 760 19.78 -4.04 1.89
C GLY A 760 19.16 -4.72 3.12
N PRO A 761 18.78 -6.01 3.02
CA PRO A 761 18.34 -6.82 4.16
C PRO A 761 19.52 -7.04 5.11
N GLY A 762 19.72 -6.12 6.05
CA GLY A 762 20.72 -6.26 7.12
C GLY A 762 22.06 -5.57 6.90
N ALA A 763 22.29 -4.92 5.75
CA ALA A 763 23.52 -4.19 5.45
C ALA A 763 23.23 -2.93 4.63
N MET A 764 24.17 -1.99 4.66
CA MET A 764 24.23 -0.85 3.74
C MET A 764 25.38 -1.07 2.76
N TYR A 765 25.16 -0.79 1.49
CA TYR A 765 26.18 -0.83 0.45
C TYR A 765 26.55 0.60 0.12
N VAL A 766 27.82 0.94 0.32
CA VAL A 766 28.34 2.30 0.10
C VAL A 766 29.41 2.24 -0.97
N LEU A 767 29.21 3.02 -2.02
CA LEU A 767 30.21 3.19 -3.06
C LEU A 767 31.10 4.37 -2.71
N THR A 768 32.40 4.12 -2.74
CA THR A 768 33.45 5.10 -2.49
C THR A 768 34.37 5.17 -3.70
N ALA A 769 35.22 6.19 -3.78
CA ALA A 769 36.24 6.27 -4.82
C ALA A 769 37.18 5.03 -4.87
N ASP A 770 37.36 4.34 -3.74
CA ASP A 770 38.21 3.14 -3.63
C ASP A 770 37.48 1.83 -3.95
N GLY A 771 36.16 1.86 -4.10
CA GLY A 771 35.34 0.68 -4.40
C GLY A 771 34.06 0.58 -3.57
N LEU A 772 33.43 -0.60 -3.64
CA LEU A 772 32.15 -0.89 -3.00
C LEU A 772 32.38 -1.49 -1.62
N GLN A 773 31.85 -0.83 -0.60
CA GLN A 773 31.91 -1.28 0.78
C GLN A 773 30.57 -1.86 1.22
N VAL A 774 30.60 -3.03 1.84
CA VAL A 774 29.45 -3.56 2.58
C VAL A 774 29.61 -3.11 4.02
N ARG A 775 28.66 -2.32 4.51
CA ARG A 775 28.61 -1.81 5.86
C ARG A 775 27.50 -2.49 6.66
N SER A 776 27.71 -2.67 7.95
CA SER A 776 26.71 -3.17 8.90
C SER A 776 25.57 -2.16 9.09
N ARG A 777 24.63 -2.46 9.99
CA ARG A 777 23.58 -1.52 10.36
C ARG A 777 24.12 -0.28 11.09
N SER A 778 25.32 -0.33 11.70
CA SER A 778 26.03 0.87 12.24
C SER A 778 26.64 1.75 11.19
N LEU A 779 26.69 1.28 9.94
CA LEU A 779 27.57 1.84 8.92
C LEU A 779 29.06 1.54 9.20
N SER A 780 29.38 0.50 9.97
CA SER A 780 30.76 0.00 10.09
C SER A 780 31.10 -0.88 8.90
N ARG A 781 32.26 -0.67 8.26
CA ARG A 781 32.72 -1.48 7.12
C ARG A 781 32.93 -2.94 7.55
N ARG A 782 32.24 -3.87 6.87
CA ARG A 782 32.37 -5.33 7.05
C ARG A 782 33.27 -5.95 5.99
N SER A 783 33.07 -5.57 4.75
CA SER A 783 33.86 -6.02 3.62
C SER A 783 33.92 -4.96 2.54
N SER A 784 34.78 -5.18 1.56
CA SER A 784 34.84 -4.35 0.37
C SER A 784 35.11 -5.21 -0.85
N VAL A 785 34.48 -4.84 -1.95
CA VAL A 785 34.73 -5.38 -3.27
C VAL A 785 35.36 -4.27 -4.10
N ALA A 786 36.50 -4.56 -4.73
CA ALA A 786 37.11 -3.64 -5.65
C ALA A 786 36.20 -3.50 -6.88
N VAL A 787 35.74 -2.28 -7.14
CA VAL A 787 35.01 -1.92 -8.36
C VAL A 787 35.61 -0.65 -8.90
N HIS A 788 36.24 -0.76 -10.07
CA HIS A 788 36.90 0.35 -10.72
C HIS A 788 35.91 1.13 -11.60
N GLY A 789 35.94 2.46 -11.50
CA GLY A 789 35.11 3.35 -12.34
C GLY A 789 33.62 3.35 -12.01
N ALA A 790 33.20 2.75 -10.90
CA ALA A 790 31.83 2.78 -10.42
C ALA A 790 31.44 4.19 -9.93
N ARG A 791 30.22 4.62 -10.23
CA ARG A 791 29.67 5.95 -9.90
C ARG A 791 28.34 5.89 -9.17
N SER A 792 27.55 4.83 -9.35
CA SER A 792 26.22 4.74 -8.76
C SER A 792 25.84 3.33 -8.31
N LEU A 793 24.97 3.26 -7.31
CA LEU A 793 24.43 2.03 -6.73
C LEU A 793 22.90 2.03 -6.74
N LEU A 794 22.31 0.88 -6.98
CA LEU A 794 20.89 0.67 -6.76
C LEU A 794 20.61 -0.77 -6.33
N ARG A 795 19.72 -0.94 -5.35
CA ARG A 795 19.20 -2.26 -5.00
C ARG A 795 17.89 -2.53 -5.73
N VAL A 796 17.78 -3.74 -6.27
CA VAL A 796 16.57 -4.27 -6.90
C VAL A 796 16.31 -5.68 -6.38
N GLY A 797 15.29 -5.85 -5.54
CA GLY A 797 15.00 -7.14 -4.90
C GLY A 797 16.18 -7.65 -4.06
N GLY A 798 16.68 -8.85 -4.40
CA GLY A 798 17.87 -9.48 -3.81
C GLY A 798 19.19 -9.18 -4.53
N ARG A 799 19.22 -8.17 -5.41
CA ARG A 799 20.37 -7.81 -6.25
C ARG A 799 20.83 -6.39 -5.98
N LEU A 800 22.13 -6.17 -6.14
CA LEU A 800 22.75 -4.86 -6.12
C LEU A 800 23.36 -4.57 -7.49
N LEU A 801 22.94 -3.47 -8.11
CA LEU A 801 23.49 -2.99 -9.36
C LEU A 801 24.53 -1.91 -9.08
N VAL A 802 25.67 -2.02 -9.74
CA VAL A 802 26.75 -1.04 -9.70
C VAL A 802 26.91 -0.48 -11.11
N GLY A 803 26.60 0.80 -11.29
CA GLY A 803 26.75 1.52 -12.55
C GLY A 803 28.03 2.36 -12.55
N GLY A 804 28.73 2.41 -13.68
CA GLY A 804 29.93 3.23 -13.83
C GLY A 804 30.45 3.26 -15.26
N ALA A 805 31.68 3.74 -15.42
CA ALA A 805 32.36 3.84 -16.72
C ALA A 805 32.53 2.49 -17.44
N ALA A 806 32.57 1.40 -16.67
CA ALA A 806 32.73 0.05 -17.19
C ALA A 806 31.40 -0.64 -17.54
N GLY A 807 30.24 0.02 -17.40
CA GLY A 807 28.94 -0.60 -17.60
C GLY A 807 28.07 -0.68 -16.34
N VAL A 808 27.18 -1.67 -16.36
CA VAL A 808 26.38 -2.09 -15.21
C VAL A 808 26.80 -3.50 -14.79
N ALA A 809 27.24 -3.63 -13.54
CA ALA A 809 27.57 -4.90 -12.90
C ALA A 809 26.47 -5.30 -11.90
N VAL A 810 26.05 -6.57 -11.95
CA VAL A 810 25.01 -7.13 -11.05
C VAL A 810 25.66 -8.05 -10.03
N TYR A 811 25.41 -7.77 -8.76
CA TYR A 811 25.85 -8.58 -7.64
C TYR A 811 24.66 -9.20 -6.92
N ARG A 812 24.79 -10.46 -6.50
CA ARG A 812 23.80 -11.10 -5.63
C ARG A 812 24.07 -10.74 -4.18
N MET A 813 23.02 -10.34 -3.48
CA MET A 813 23.09 -10.05 -2.05
C MET A 813 22.84 -11.34 -1.28
N THR A 814 23.74 -11.68 -0.37
CA THR A 814 23.52 -12.74 0.62
C THR A 814 23.18 -12.09 1.95
N GLY A 815 22.51 -12.80 2.87
CA GLY A 815 22.04 -12.22 4.15
C GLY A 815 23.12 -11.53 5.01
N THR A 816 24.41 -11.75 4.71
CA THR A 816 25.55 -11.14 5.41
C THR A 816 26.57 -10.45 4.49
N GLY A 817 26.39 -10.44 3.16
CA GLY A 817 27.43 -9.96 2.25
C GLY A 817 27.01 -9.76 0.79
N LEU A 818 28.01 -9.76 -0.08
CA LEU A 818 27.90 -9.59 -1.53
C LEU A 818 28.68 -10.72 -2.20
N SER A 819 28.28 -11.17 -3.39
CA SER A 819 29.16 -12.01 -4.22
C SER A 819 30.48 -11.26 -4.50
N VAL A 820 31.61 -11.98 -4.49
CA VAL A 820 32.94 -11.39 -4.73
C VAL A 820 33.03 -10.89 -6.18
N ASP A 821 32.58 -11.71 -7.11
CA ASP A 821 32.48 -11.37 -8.52
C ASP A 821 31.04 -10.97 -8.90
N PRO A 822 30.86 -10.06 -9.87
CA PRO A 822 29.56 -9.79 -10.44
C PRO A 822 29.06 -11.03 -11.21
N VAL A 823 27.77 -11.33 -11.09
CA VAL A 823 27.15 -12.46 -11.79
C VAL A 823 26.96 -12.14 -13.27
N VAL A 824 26.77 -10.86 -13.61
CA VAL A 824 26.67 -10.34 -14.98
C VAL A 824 27.29 -8.94 -15.02
N SER A 825 27.96 -8.62 -16.13
CA SER A 825 28.40 -7.26 -16.49
C SER A 825 27.95 -6.93 -17.90
N VAL A 826 27.45 -5.71 -18.13
CA VAL A 826 27.10 -5.18 -19.45
C VAL A 826 28.09 -4.08 -19.83
N PRO A 827 29.16 -4.41 -20.59
CA PRO A 827 30.36 -3.55 -20.72
C PRO A 827 30.25 -2.34 -21.67
N GLU A 828 29.07 -1.79 -21.95
CA GLU A 828 28.89 -0.77 -23.01
C GLU A 828 28.05 0.46 -22.60
N LEU A 829 27.76 0.63 -21.30
CA LEU A 829 26.95 1.73 -20.79
C LEU A 829 27.73 2.52 -19.75
N ASP A 830 28.29 3.69 -20.10
CA ASP A 830 28.94 4.58 -19.14
C ASP A 830 27.88 5.23 -18.24
N VAL A 831 27.52 4.56 -17.13
CA VAL A 831 26.44 4.97 -16.24
C VAL A 831 26.96 5.98 -15.19
N THR A 832 26.28 7.13 -15.10
CA THR A 832 26.54 8.16 -14.08
C THR A 832 25.61 8.03 -12.88
N HIS A 833 24.38 7.56 -13.07
CA HIS A 833 23.38 7.44 -11.99
C HIS A 833 22.41 6.28 -12.22
N LEU A 834 21.97 5.61 -11.16
CA LEU A 834 20.95 4.55 -11.16
C LEU A 834 19.82 4.91 -10.19
N ALA A 835 18.57 4.79 -10.65
CA ALA A 835 17.36 5.07 -9.87
C ALA A 835 16.29 3.98 -10.06
N ALA A 836 15.48 3.75 -9.03
CA ALA A 836 14.33 2.84 -9.12
C ALA A 836 13.19 3.49 -9.93
N VAL A 837 12.45 2.67 -10.68
CA VAL A 837 11.32 3.13 -11.50
C VAL A 837 10.00 2.91 -10.75
N ILE A 838 9.19 3.96 -10.60
CA ILE A 838 7.89 3.91 -9.89
C ILE A 838 6.69 3.52 -10.78
N VAL A 839 6.91 3.32 -12.09
CA VAL A 839 5.85 3.23 -13.12
C VAL A 839 5.92 1.98 -14.00
N GLU A 840 7.03 1.24 -13.96
CA GLU A 840 7.31 0.07 -14.82
C GLU A 840 7.27 -1.25 -14.03
N ASP A 841 7.45 -2.37 -14.74
CA ASP A 841 7.39 -3.72 -14.18
C ASP A 841 8.37 -3.92 -13.00
N GLU A 842 8.05 -4.88 -12.14
CA GLU A 842 8.91 -5.28 -11.02
C GLU A 842 10.33 -5.61 -11.53
N GLY A 843 11.34 -4.86 -11.05
CA GLY A 843 12.73 -5.05 -11.46
C GLY A 843 13.28 -4.07 -12.50
N ALA A 844 12.48 -3.11 -12.97
CA ALA A 844 12.95 -2.03 -13.85
C ALA A 844 13.82 -0.99 -13.13
N VAL A 845 14.86 -0.52 -13.82
CA VAL A 845 15.89 0.41 -13.32
C VAL A 845 16.12 1.51 -14.34
N LEU A 846 16.16 2.75 -13.90
CA LEU A 846 16.54 3.87 -14.76
C LEU A 846 18.01 4.21 -14.56
N ALA A 847 18.78 4.22 -15.63
CA ALA A 847 20.19 4.61 -15.66
C ALA A 847 20.34 5.96 -16.39
N THR A 848 21.07 6.89 -15.80
CA THR A 848 21.60 8.07 -16.50
C THR A 848 22.97 7.71 -17.08
N VAL A 849 23.20 8.04 -18.35
CA VAL A 849 24.42 7.74 -19.09
C VAL A 849 25.26 9.02 -19.21
N ALA A 850 26.58 8.89 -19.31
CA ALA A 850 27.51 10.03 -19.36
C ALA A 850 27.31 10.96 -20.56
N ASP A 851 26.65 10.49 -21.62
CA ASP A 851 26.24 11.30 -22.78
C ASP A 851 25.01 12.20 -22.50
N GLY A 852 24.48 12.17 -21.27
CA GLY A 852 23.32 12.96 -20.83
C GLY A 852 21.97 12.29 -21.08
N THR A 853 21.95 11.15 -21.76
CA THR A 853 20.73 10.40 -22.03
C THR A 853 20.39 9.45 -20.88
N TRP A 854 19.16 8.96 -20.84
CA TRP A 854 18.67 8.03 -19.83
C TRP A 854 18.32 6.68 -20.50
N ARG A 855 18.42 5.58 -19.75
CA ARG A 855 18.14 4.23 -20.23
C ARG A 855 17.31 3.49 -19.18
N SER A 856 16.16 2.92 -19.56
CA SER A 856 15.49 1.94 -18.70
C SER A 856 16.11 0.56 -18.94
N LEU A 857 16.43 -0.13 -17.86
CA LEU A 857 17.07 -1.43 -17.81
C LEU A 857 16.15 -2.40 -17.06
N VAL A 858 16.08 -3.64 -17.51
CA VAL A 858 15.41 -4.74 -16.78
C VAL A 858 16.45 -5.78 -16.41
N VAL A 859 16.38 -6.28 -15.17
CA VAL A 859 17.20 -7.40 -14.69
C VAL A 859 16.31 -8.63 -14.56
N ASP A 860 16.49 -9.61 -15.44
CA ASP A 860 15.66 -10.83 -15.45
C ASP A 860 16.00 -11.80 -14.31
N GLU A 861 15.21 -12.86 -14.16
CA GLU A 861 15.41 -13.89 -13.13
C GLU A 861 16.78 -14.59 -13.23
N ARG A 862 17.42 -14.56 -14.40
CA ARG A 862 18.74 -15.14 -14.68
C ARG A 862 19.86 -14.11 -14.57
N ASP A 863 19.59 -12.96 -13.95
CA ASP A 863 20.50 -11.84 -13.74
C ASP A 863 20.96 -11.13 -15.02
N ARG A 864 20.32 -11.37 -16.16
CA ARG A 864 20.66 -10.66 -17.41
C ARG A 864 20.09 -9.26 -17.37
N VAL A 865 20.95 -8.28 -17.68
CA VAL A 865 20.55 -6.88 -17.80
C VAL A 865 20.30 -6.57 -19.28
N SER A 866 19.15 -5.98 -19.56
CA SER A 866 18.81 -5.55 -20.92
C SER A 866 18.26 -4.13 -20.92
N VAL A 867 18.74 -3.29 -21.84
CA VAL A 867 18.14 -1.98 -22.12
C VAL A 867 16.77 -2.21 -22.76
N VAL A 868 15.73 -1.65 -22.14
CA VAL A 868 14.35 -1.72 -22.64
C VAL A 868 13.83 -0.38 -23.14
N ALA A 869 14.42 0.74 -22.69
CA ALA A 869 14.10 2.07 -23.19
C ALA A 869 15.28 3.05 -23.16
N GLU A 870 15.23 4.06 -24.04
CA GLU A 870 16.18 5.18 -24.10
C GLU A 870 15.42 6.52 -24.03
N TYR A 871 15.80 7.44 -23.16
CA TYR A 871 15.18 8.76 -23.09
C TYR A 871 16.25 9.81 -23.37
N PRO A 872 16.07 10.68 -24.37
CA PRO A 872 17.03 11.74 -24.66
C PRO A 872 17.03 12.81 -23.55
N GLU A 873 15.91 12.94 -22.84
CA GLU A 873 15.70 13.86 -21.72
C GLU A 873 15.27 13.08 -20.48
N ARG A 874 15.30 13.75 -19.31
CA ARG A 874 14.87 13.17 -18.04
C ARG A 874 13.39 12.78 -18.12
N PRO A 875 13.02 11.49 -17.97
CA PRO A 875 11.61 11.12 -17.99
C PRO A 875 10.89 11.64 -16.75
N TRP A 876 9.59 11.93 -16.85
CA TRP A 876 8.78 12.55 -15.79
C TRP A 876 8.81 11.79 -14.45
N PHE A 877 8.99 10.47 -14.51
CA PHE A 877 9.03 9.61 -13.32
C PHE A 877 10.42 9.53 -12.67
N ALA A 878 11.45 10.11 -13.29
CA ALA A 878 12.79 10.17 -12.72
C ALA A 878 12.79 11.12 -11.52
N GLY A 879 12.93 10.56 -10.30
CA GLY A 879 12.88 11.32 -9.05
C GLY A 879 11.46 11.66 -8.59
N ALA A 880 10.47 10.89 -9.03
CA ALA A 880 9.09 10.93 -8.54
C ALA A 880 8.85 9.87 -7.45
N ALA A 881 7.86 10.12 -6.57
CA ALA A 881 7.41 9.15 -5.56
C ALA A 881 5.94 8.76 -5.77
N ARG A 882 5.57 7.52 -5.41
CA ARG A 882 4.20 7.02 -5.43
C ARG A 882 3.80 6.43 -4.08
N LEU A 883 2.64 6.84 -3.56
CA LEU A 883 2.02 6.39 -2.32
C LEU A 883 0.56 6.01 -2.62
N GLY A 884 0.31 4.74 -2.94
CA GLY A 884 -1.01 4.29 -3.41
C GLY A 884 -1.42 5.00 -4.71
N ASP A 885 -2.51 5.77 -4.66
CA ASP A 885 -3.03 6.58 -5.77
C ASP A 885 -2.46 8.01 -5.79
N THR A 886 -1.60 8.38 -4.83
CA THR A 886 -0.96 9.69 -4.80
C THR A 886 0.43 9.62 -5.43
N PHE A 887 0.70 10.54 -6.37
CA PHE A 887 2.00 10.79 -6.95
C PHE A 887 2.57 12.10 -6.41
N VAL A 888 3.88 12.13 -6.17
CA VAL A 888 4.59 13.37 -5.85
C VAL A 888 5.71 13.55 -6.87
N LEU A 889 5.62 14.63 -7.63
CA LEU A 889 6.53 14.98 -8.72
C LEU A 889 7.27 16.26 -8.37
N VAL A 890 8.46 16.43 -8.94
CA VAL A 890 9.11 17.74 -9.01
C VAL A 890 8.47 18.52 -10.15
N ASP A 891 8.13 19.78 -9.92
CA ASP A 891 7.61 20.65 -10.98
C ASP A 891 8.66 20.91 -12.07
N ASP A 892 8.23 21.40 -13.24
CA ASP A 892 9.11 21.59 -14.40
C ASP A 892 10.28 22.57 -14.13
N ARG A 893 10.16 23.41 -13.09
CA ARG A 893 11.17 24.41 -12.70
C ARG A 893 12.09 23.93 -11.57
N GLY A 894 11.83 22.76 -10.99
CA GLY A 894 12.58 22.24 -9.84
C GLY A 894 12.30 22.95 -8.50
N GLY A 895 11.37 23.92 -8.48
CA GLY A 895 11.09 24.82 -7.36
C GLY A 895 9.83 24.49 -6.56
N ALA A 896 9.08 23.46 -6.96
CA ALA A 896 7.94 22.96 -6.20
C ALA A 896 7.80 21.43 -6.32
N LEU A 897 7.05 20.85 -5.38
CA LEU A 897 6.54 19.49 -5.45
C LEU A 897 5.06 19.53 -5.84
N GLU A 898 4.69 18.87 -6.93
CA GLU A 898 3.30 18.66 -7.28
C GLU A 898 2.79 17.36 -6.64
N VAL A 899 1.66 17.44 -5.93
CA VAL A 899 0.99 16.29 -5.34
C VAL A 899 -0.25 16.00 -6.18
N LEU A 900 -0.24 14.84 -6.82
CA LEU A 900 -1.26 14.43 -7.76
C LEU A 900 -2.01 13.21 -7.27
N THR A 901 -3.31 13.14 -7.52
CA THR A 901 -4.13 11.96 -7.21
C THR A 901 -4.59 11.29 -8.50
N ALA A 902 -4.45 9.96 -8.57
CA ALA A 902 -4.77 9.17 -9.73
C ALA A 902 -6.29 9.08 -9.94
N GLY A 903 -6.76 9.54 -11.09
CA GLY A 903 -8.11 9.25 -11.58
C GLY A 903 -8.20 7.85 -12.20
N VAL A 904 -9.40 7.46 -12.63
CA VAL A 904 -9.62 6.17 -13.31
C VAL A 904 -8.86 6.15 -14.65
N ALA A 905 -7.99 5.16 -14.85
CA ALA A 905 -7.32 4.93 -16.12
C ALA A 905 -8.32 4.38 -17.16
N ARG A 906 -8.36 4.97 -18.36
CA ARG A 906 -9.23 4.52 -19.45
C ARG A 906 -8.41 3.95 -20.61
N PRO A 907 -8.78 2.77 -21.16
CA PRO A 907 -8.20 2.29 -22.41
C PRO A 907 -8.63 3.21 -23.56
N VAL A 908 -7.65 3.63 -24.37
CA VAL A 908 -7.91 4.33 -25.63
C VAL A 908 -8.61 3.35 -26.57
N GLY A 909 -9.87 3.66 -26.91
CA GLY A 909 -10.72 2.83 -27.78
C GLY A 909 -11.89 2.11 -27.11
N SER A 910 -12.18 2.35 -25.81
CA SER A 910 -13.23 1.57 -25.12
C SER A 910 -14.43 2.31 -24.52
N ASP A 911 -14.53 3.65 -24.46
CA ASP A 911 -15.71 4.26 -23.80
C ASP A 911 -15.92 5.78 -24.02
N ALA A 912 -15.76 6.27 -25.25
CA ALA A 912 -16.27 7.60 -25.62
C ALA A 912 -17.23 7.47 -26.80
N THR A 913 -18.43 6.95 -26.55
CA THR A 913 -19.53 7.07 -27.52
C THR A 913 -20.06 8.49 -27.49
N THR A 914 -19.49 9.33 -28.35
CA THR A 914 -20.02 10.60 -28.84
C THR A 914 -21.18 10.38 -29.84
N GLU A 915 -22.05 9.38 -29.62
CA GLU A 915 -23.19 9.12 -30.50
C GLU A 915 -24.52 9.19 -29.74
N LEU A 916 -25.44 9.94 -30.35
CA LEU A 916 -26.82 10.09 -29.90
C LEU A 916 -27.57 8.75 -29.98
N PRO A 917 -28.52 8.47 -29.08
CA PRO A 917 -29.33 7.25 -29.15
C PRO A 917 -30.16 7.17 -30.44
N ALA A 918 -30.52 5.95 -30.85
CA ALA A 918 -31.46 5.74 -31.96
C ALA A 918 -32.81 6.45 -31.67
N GLY A 919 -33.36 7.13 -32.68
CA GLY A 919 -34.59 7.92 -32.53
C GLY A 919 -34.39 9.29 -31.88
N PHE A 920 -33.16 9.80 -31.84
CA PHE A 920 -32.89 11.17 -31.41
C PHE A 920 -33.21 12.18 -32.53
N ALA A 921 -33.87 13.29 -32.20
CA ALA A 921 -34.10 14.42 -33.11
C ALA A 921 -33.90 15.74 -32.37
N PHE A 922 -33.65 16.81 -33.11
CA PHE A 922 -33.69 18.18 -32.62
C PHE A 922 -35.06 18.81 -32.89
N ALA A 923 -35.41 19.80 -32.07
CA ALA A 923 -36.64 20.55 -32.20
C ALA A 923 -36.60 21.38 -33.50
N SER A 924 -37.70 21.35 -34.24
CA SER A 924 -38.00 22.33 -35.28
C SER A 924 -38.85 23.44 -34.66
N TRP A 925 -38.26 24.62 -34.48
CA TRP A 925 -38.93 25.77 -33.90
C TRP A 925 -39.79 26.45 -34.98
N THR A 926 -40.96 26.94 -34.59
CA THR A 926 -41.97 27.47 -35.54
C THR A 926 -42.50 28.84 -35.16
N ASP A 927 -42.40 29.23 -33.88
CA ASP A 927 -42.86 30.51 -33.36
C ASP A 927 -41.91 31.00 -32.26
N LEU A 928 -41.48 32.26 -32.35
CA LEU A 928 -40.63 32.93 -31.37
C LEU A 928 -41.34 34.22 -30.91
N GLY A 929 -41.89 34.18 -29.69
CA GLY A 929 -42.46 35.34 -29.02
C GLY A 929 -41.59 35.81 -27.85
N PRO A 930 -41.87 36.99 -27.27
CA PRO A 930 -40.99 37.63 -26.27
C PRO A 930 -40.85 36.85 -24.95
N GLU A 931 -41.80 35.98 -24.61
CA GLU A 931 -41.79 35.18 -23.38
C GLU A 931 -41.88 33.66 -23.63
N ARG A 932 -41.98 33.26 -24.90
CA ARG A 932 -42.16 31.85 -25.26
C ARG A 932 -41.67 31.55 -26.67
N ALA A 933 -41.07 30.38 -26.84
CA ALA A 933 -40.78 29.78 -28.14
C ALA A 933 -41.50 28.44 -28.27
N VAL A 934 -42.08 28.16 -29.44
CA VAL A 934 -42.85 26.94 -29.70
C VAL A 934 -42.31 26.24 -30.94
N GLY A 935 -42.15 24.92 -30.85
CA GLY A 935 -41.72 24.06 -31.93
C GLY A 935 -42.30 22.67 -31.85
N THR A 936 -41.77 21.76 -32.66
CA THR A 936 -42.08 20.34 -32.63
C THR A 936 -40.82 19.51 -32.44
N LEU A 937 -40.91 18.46 -31.64
CA LEU A 937 -39.86 17.47 -31.41
C LEU A 937 -40.52 16.09 -31.47
N HIS A 938 -40.09 15.24 -32.41
CA HIS A 938 -40.76 13.96 -32.72
C HIS A 938 -42.25 14.10 -33.07
N GLY A 939 -42.66 15.23 -33.64
CA GLY A 939 -44.06 15.52 -33.97
C GLY A 939 -44.93 15.98 -32.79
N ALA A 940 -44.42 15.91 -31.55
CA ALA A 940 -45.06 16.48 -30.37
C ALA A 940 -44.62 17.94 -30.16
N GLN A 941 -45.47 18.77 -29.55
CA GLN A 941 -45.14 20.16 -29.25
C GLN A 941 -43.99 20.23 -28.23
N VAL A 942 -43.03 21.13 -28.44
CA VAL A 942 -42.02 21.53 -27.44
C VAL A 942 -42.12 23.04 -27.22
N THR A 943 -41.98 23.49 -25.98
CA THR A 943 -42.13 24.91 -25.62
C THR A 943 -41.06 25.34 -24.63
N VAL A 944 -40.36 26.43 -24.92
CA VAL A 944 -39.52 27.15 -23.94
C VAL A 944 -40.32 28.35 -23.43
N VAL A 945 -40.36 28.54 -22.12
CA VAL A 945 -40.95 29.70 -21.44
C VAL A 945 -39.87 30.42 -20.66
N GLY A 946 -39.74 31.73 -20.88
CA GLY A 946 -38.73 32.61 -20.29
C GLY A 946 -38.48 33.81 -21.21
N PRO A 947 -37.63 34.77 -20.82
CA PRO A 947 -37.32 35.92 -21.68
C PRO A 947 -36.62 35.48 -22.96
N ILE A 948 -37.25 35.68 -24.12
CA ILE A 948 -36.75 35.31 -25.44
C ILE A 948 -36.23 36.56 -26.15
N GLY A 949 -35.03 36.47 -26.73
CA GLY A 949 -34.41 37.56 -27.48
C GLY A 949 -34.80 37.57 -28.96
N GLU A 950 -34.57 38.72 -29.61
CA GLU A 950 -34.90 38.93 -31.03
C GLU A 950 -33.97 38.16 -32.00
N GLY A 951 -32.91 37.51 -31.50
CA GLY A 951 -31.90 36.86 -32.33
C GLY A 951 -32.21 35.42 -32.77
N GLY A 952 -33.34 34.84 -32.37
CA GLY A 952 -33.66 33.44 -32.71
C GLY A 952 -34.00 33.22 -34.20
N VAL A 953 -33.88 31.97 -34.65
CA VAL A 953 -34.03 31.55 -36.06
C VAL A 953 -34.88 30.27 -36.12
N THR A 954 -35.86 30.23 -37.03
CA THR A 954 -36.83 29.11 -37.18
C THR A 954 -36.91 28.55 -38.61
N ASP A 955 -36.01 28.97 -39.50
CA ASP A 955 -35.98 28.55 -40.91
C ASP A 955 -34.83 27.57 -41.20
N GLY A 956 -34.22 27.01 -40.15
CA GLY A 956 -33.10 26.09 -40.22
C GLY A 956 -31.78 26.75 -40.58
N THR A 957 -31.65 28.07 -40.62
CA THR A 957 -30.43 28.73 -41.14
C THR A 957 -29.37 29.07 -40.11
N PHE A 958 -29.56 28.74 -38.82
CA PHE A 958 -28.62 29.10 -37.76
C PHE A 958 -27.34 28.25 -37.81
N PRO A 959 -26.15 28.87 -37.98
CA PRO A 959 -24.92 28.12 -38.26
C PRO A 959 -24.04 27.84 -37.03
N LEU A 960 -24.25 28.50 -35.89
CA LEU A 960 -23.28 28.45 -34.78
C LEU A 960 -23.15 27.06 -34.16
N PHE A 961 -24.22 26.26 -34.15
CA PHE A 961 -24.19 24.88 -33.66
C PHE A 961 -23.40 23.93 -34.59
N GLY A 962 -22.92 24.40 -35.74
CA GLY A 962 -22.07 23.64 -36.66
C GLY A 962 -20.61 23.56 -36.24
N ALA A 963 -20.20 24.28 -35.19
CA ALA A 963 -18.83 24.24 -34.69
C ALA A 963 -18.49 22.87 -34.07
N ALA A 964 -17.20 22.49 -34.15
CA ALA A 964 -16.71 21.19 -33.70
C ALA A 964 -16.87 20.92 -32.19
N HIS A 965 -17.16 21.94 -31.39
CA HIS A 965 -17.38 21.81 -29.94
C HIS A 965 -18.84 21.47 -29.57
N TYR A 966 -19.74 21.28 -30.55
CA TYR A 966 -21.08 20.72 -30.35
C TYR A 966 -21.14 19.24 -30.70
N ALA A 967 -21.97 18.48 -30.00
CA ALA A 967 -22.14 17.05 -30.19
C ALA A 967 -23.63 16.68 -30.38
N PRO A 968 -24.04 16.22 -31.57
CA PRO A 968 -23.32 16.33 -32.84
C PRO A 968 -23.25 17.80 -33.29
N PRO A 969 -22.31 18.18 -34.18
CA PRO A 969 -22.38 19.47 -34.85
C PRO A 969 -23.62 19.55 -35.75
N LEU A 970 -24.30 20.69 -35.73
CA LEU A 970 -25.43 21.02 -36.59
C LEU A 970 -25.04 22.13 -37.57
N PRO A 971 -24.59 21.79 -38.81
CA PRO A 971 -24.12 22.79 -39.77
C PRO A 971 -25.12 23.92 -40.00
N MET A 972 -26.41 23.60 -39.95
CA MET A 972 -27.56 24.49 -40.10
C MET A 972 -28.68 23.94 -39.19
N SER A 973 -29.35 24.81 -38.44
CA SER A 973 -30.39 24.43 -37.48
C SER A 973 -31.34 25.59 -37.16
N ASP A 974 -32.41 25.31 -36.43
CA ASP A 974 -33.15 26.34 -35.71
C ASP A 974 -32.42 26.70 -34.41
N ALA A 975 -32.71 27.88 -33.85
CA ALA A 975 -32.18 28.30 -32.56
C ALA A 975 -33.14 29.29 -31.86
N VAL A 976 -33.29 29.13 -30.55
CA VAL A 976 -34.02 30.09 -29.70
C VAL A 976 -32.99 30.99 -29.03
N SER A 977 -33.11 32.32 -29.19
CA SER A 977 -32.31 33.27 -28.41
C SER A 977 -32.97 33.49 -27.05
N LEU A 978 -32.24 33.29 -25.97
CA LEU A 978 -32.66 33.49 -24.59
C LEU A 978 -31.95 34.70 -24.01
N ILE A 979 -32.67 35.49 -23.21
CA ILE A 979 -32.12 36.65 -22.49
C ILE A 979 -32.12 36.37 -20.99
N SER A 980 -30.95 36.44 -20.38
CA SER A 980 -30.78 36.26 -18.94
C SER A 980 -30.37 37.55 -18.24
N LEU A 981 -30.98 37.77 -17.08
CA LEU A 981 -30.65 38.76 -16.07
C LEU A 981 -30.54 38.02 -14.74
N ALA A 982 -30.00 38.64 -13.70
CA ALA A 982 -29.98 38.04 -12.36
C ALA A 982 -31.39 37.54 -11.96
N GLY A 983 -31.52 36.24 -11.71
CA GLY A 983 -32.75 35.55 -11.34
C GLY A 983 -33.64 35.09 -12.51
N SER A 984 -33.22 35.24 -13.77
CA SER A 984 -33.99 34.74 -14.92
C SER A 984 -34.21 33.23 -14.83
N SER A 985 -35.43 32.78 -15.08
CA SER A 985 -35.81 31.37 -15.05
C SER A 985 -36.40 30.91 -16.38
N PHE A 986 -36.01 29.71 -16.80
CA PHE A 986 -36.46 29.08 -18.03
C PHE A 986 -37.12 27.74 -17.74
N ARG A 987 -38.19 27.44 -18.48
CA ARG A 987 -38.87 26.15 -18.43
C ARG A 987 -39.07 25.60 -19.83
N LEU A 988 -38.59 24.40 -20.05
CA LEU A 988 -38.74 23.62 -21.26
C LEU A 988 -39.80 22.55 -21.02
N ARG A 989 -40.88 22.57 -21.80
CA ARG A 989 -42.01 21.65 -21.72
C ARG A 989 -42.09 20.79 -22.97
N PHE A 990 -42.34 19.51 -22.76
CA PHE A 990 -42.52 18.54 -23.83
C PHE A 990 -43.98 18.06 -23.82
N GLY A 991 -44.64 18.12 -24.97
CA GLY A 991 -46.03 17.70 -25.16
C GLY A 991 -46.22 16.20 -24.98
N GLU A 992 -45.13 15.43 -25.11
CA GLU A 992 -45.04 14.02 -24.73
C GLU A 992 -43.79 13.79 -23.88
N ALA A 993 -43.77 12.71 -23.10
CA ALA A 993 -42.60 12.37 -22.30
C ALA A 993 -41.41 12.04 -23.22
N VAL A 994 -40.26 12.61 -22.91
CA VAL A 994 -38.99 12.35 -23.61
C VAL A 994 -37.97 11.79 -22.63
N ARG A 995 -36.88 11.25 -23.16
CA ARG A 995 -35.70 10.83 -22.39
C ARG A 995 -34.42 11.36 -23.02
N ASP A 996 -33.38 11.49 -22.19
CA ASP A 996 -32.05 11.90 -22.61
C ASP A 996 -32.04 13.23 -23.37
N VAL A 997 -32.60 14.26 -22.75
CA VAL A 997 -32.67 15.61 -23.32
C VAL A 997 -31.25 16.14 -23.53
N VAL A 998 -31.01 16.71 -24.70
CA VAL A 998 -29.75 17.34 -25.09
C VAL A 998 -30.00 18.82 -25.33
N LEU A 999 -29.16 19.67 -24.74
CA LEU A 999 -29.18 21.12 -24.93
C LEU A 999 -27.90 21.54 -25.63
N HIS A 1000 -28.00 22.18 -26.78
CA HIS A 1000 -26.91 22.95 -27.37
C HIS A 1000 -27.06 24.39 -26.92
N LEU A 1001 -26.00 24.95 -26.34
CA LEU A 1001 -25.97 26.30 -25.82
C LEU A 1001 -24.83 27.06 -26.49
N ALA A 1002 -25.09 28.23 -27.08
CA ALA A 1002 -24.07 29.06 -27.71
C ALA A 1002 -24.09 30.48 -27.15
N SER A 1003 -22.92 31.13 -27.07
CA SER A 1003 -22.76 32.48 -26.53
C SER A 1003 -23.26 32.65 -25.09
N VAL A 1004 -22.94 31.69 -24.23
CA VAL A 1004 -23.23 31.69 -22.80
C VAL A 1004 -22.15 32.47 -22.06
N ALA A 1005 -22.50 33.65 -21.54
CA ALA A 1005 -21.75 34.37 -20.51
C ALA A 1005 -22.53 34.41 -19.19
N SER A 1006 -23.20 33.29 -18.88
CA SER A 1006 -24.05 33.10 -17.72
C SER A 1006 -23.75 31.81 -16.96
N ARG A 1007 -24.19 31.80 -15.69
CA ARG A 1007 -24.28 30.62 -14.83
C ARG A 1007 -25.70 30.06 -14.90
N LEU A 1008 -25.86 28.91 -15.53
CA LEU A 1008 -27.11 28.18 -15.62
C LEU A 1008 -27.21 27.17 -14.48
N THR A 1009 -28.24 27.26 -13.63
CA THR A 1009 -28.41 26.37 -12.48
C THR A 1009 -29.64 25.49 -12.64
N PHE A 1010 -29.43 24.17 -12.67
CA PHE A 1010 -30.49 23.17 -12.69
C PHE A 1010 -30.86 22.74 -11.26
N PRO A 1011 -32.11 22.31 -11.01
CA PRO A 1011 -32.54 21.82 -9.71
C PRO A 1011 -31.64 20.71 -9.14
N PRO A 1012 -31.44 20.66 -7.81
CA PRO A 1012 -30.70 19.56 -7.18
C PRO A 1012 -31.28 18.19 -7.56
N GLY A 1013 -30.42 17.25 -7.93
CA GLY A 1013 -30.81 15.91 -8.36
C GLY A 1013 -31.09 15.77 -9.87
N THR A 1014 -31.04 16.85 -10.65
CA THR A 1014 -31.07 16.76 -12.12
C THR A 1014 -29.75 16.14 -12.63
N PRO A 1015 -29.78 15.00 -13.35
CA PRO A 1015 -28.58 14.30 -13.81
C PRO A 1015 -28.04 14.93 -15.09
N VAL A 1016 -27.41 16.11 -14.95
CA VAL A 1016 -26.80 16.86 -16.05
C VAL A 1016 -25.37 16.38 -16.28
N VAL A 1017 -25.00 16.16 -17.53
CA VAL A 1017 -23.65 15.82 -17.97
C VAL A 1017 -23.27 16.73 -19.14
N ARG A 1018 -22.04 17.26 -19.11
CA ARG A 1018 -21.48 17.96 -20.27
C ARG A 1018 -21.00 16.92 -21.27
N VAL A 1019 -21.50 17.00 -22.50
CA VAL A 1019 -21.13 16.12 -23.61
C VAL A 1019 -19.96 16.70 -24.40
N SER A 1020 -20.00 18.01 -24.66
CA SER A 1020 -18.95 18.74 -25.38
C SER A 1020 -19.03 20.23 -25.03
N GLY A 1021 -18.07 21.02 -25.49
CA GLY A 1021 -18.11 22.49 -25.42
C GLY A 1021 -16.71 23.07 -25.54
N ASP A 1022 -16.61 24.38 -25.78
CA ASP A 1022 -15.32 25.05 -25.80
C ASP A 1022 -14.66 25.08 -24.41
N PRO A 1023 -13.39 25.51 -24.33
CA PRO A 1023 -12.66 25.50 -23.06
C PRO A 1023 -13.26 26.37 -21.94
N THR A 1024 -14.11 27.34 -22.27
CA THR A 1024 -14.70 28.24 -21.27
C THR A 1024 -16.11 27.82 -20.85
N PHE A 1025 -16.73 26.87 -21.55
CA PHE A 1025 -17.98 26.22 -21.17
C PHE A 1025 -17.75 25.14 -20.12
N SER A 1026 -18.24 25.29 -18.88
CA SER A 1026 -17.95 24.37 -17.77
C SER A 1026 -19.22 23.85 -17.07
N LEU A 1027 -19.14 22.69 -16.42
CA LEU A 1027 -20.22 22.10 -15.60
C LEU A 1027 -19.65 21.67 -14.24
N SER A 1028 -20.26 22.14 -13.16
CA SER A 1028 -19.99 21.73 -11.79
C SER A 1028 -21.30 21.32 -11.10
N ALA A 1029 -21.42 20.04 -10.74
CA ALA A 1029 -22.65 19.43 -10.23
C ALA A 1029 -23.85 19.71 -11.17
N THR A 1030 -24.77 20.57 -10.77
CA THR A 1030 -25.96 20.97 -11.55
C THR A 1030 -25.85 22.39 -12.11
N THR A 1031 -24.65 22.98 -12.11
CA THR A 1031 -24.41 24.37 -12.51
C THR A 1031 -23.47 24.43 -13.71
N VAL A 1032 -23.95 24.98 -14.83
CA VAL A 1032 -23.17 25.23 -16.03
C VAL A 1032 -22.71 26.68 -16.02
N THR A 1033 -21.45 26.94 -16.32
CA THR A 1033 -20.91 28.31 -16.32
C THR A 1033 -20.18 28.56 -17.63
N GLY A 1034 -20.61 29.58 -18.37
CA GLY A 1034 -19.87 30.13 -19.49
C GLY A 1034 -19.10 31.40 -19.10
N ALA A 1035 -18.24 31.89 -19.99
CA ALA A 1035 -17.40 33.06 -19.78
C ALA A 1035 -17.46 34.02 -20.97
N VAL A 1036 -17.21 35.29 -20.69
CA VAL A 1036 -17.09 36.34 -21.71
C VAL A 1036 -15.85 36.06 -22.57
N ALA A 1037 -16.02 35.81 -23.87
CA ALA A 1037 -14.95 35.32 -24.75
C ALA A 1037 -14.92 35.99 -26.13
N GLY A 1038 -14.78 37.32 -26.17
CA GLY A 1038 -14.64 38.05 -27.44
C GLY A 1038 -15.99 38.35 -28.09
N THR A 1039 -16.17 37.97 -29.37
CA THR A 1039 -17.43 38.23 -30.12
C THR A 1039 -18.48 37.14 -29.96
N LEU A 1040 -18.10 35.97 -29.44
CA LEU A 1040 -19.00 34.85 -29.11
C LEU A 1040 -18.53 34.29 -27.76
N ASP A 1041 -19.42 34.25 -26.78
CA ASP A 1041 -19.12 33.67 -25.47
C ASP A 1041 -19.12 32.13 -25.53
N SER A 1042 -19.03 31.48 -24.37
CA SER A 1042 -18.91 30.01 -24.30
C SER A 1042 -20.08 29.27 -24.95
N GLY A 1043 -19.82 28.06 -25.43
CA GLY A 1043 -20.78 27.20 -26.08
C GLY A 1043 -20.44 25.72 -25.92
N GLY A 1044 -21.48 24.90 -25.89
CA GLY A 1044 -21.33 23.46 -25.74
C GLY A 1044 -22.64 22.69 -25.69
N THR A 1045 -22.49 21.40 -25.41
CA THR A 1045 -23.60 20.44 -25.37
C THR A 1045 -23.74 19.85 -23.98
N LEU A 1046 -24.96 19.86 -23.46
CA LEU A 1046 -25.37 19.18 -22.24
C LEU A 1046 -26.28 18.00 -22.57
N ARG A 1047 -26.24 16.96 -21.75
CA ARG A 1047 -27.21 15.86 -21.74
C ARG A 1047 -27.79 15.72 -20.34
N ILE A 1048 -29.12 15.63 -20.27
CA ILE A 1048 -29.89 15.44 -19.05
C ILE A 1048 -30.55 14.07 -19.14
N TYR A 1049 -30.10 13.14 -18.29
CA TYR A 1049 -30.58 11.77 -18.31
C TYR A 1049 -31.96 11.61 -17.66
N GLY A 1050 -32.65 10.54 -18.04
CA GLY A 1050 -33.93 10.15 -17.44
C GLY A 1050 -35.14 10.65 -18.22
N ARG A 1051 -36.31 10.14 -17.81
CA ARG A 1051 -37.59 10.46 -18.42
C ARG A 1051 -38.15 11.75 -17.83
N MET A 1052 -38.55 12.70 -18.69
CA MET A 1052 -39.13 13.97 -18.24
C MET A 1052 -40.18 14.51 -19.22
N THR A 1053 -41.11 15.30 -18.68
CA THR A 1053 -42.08 16.11 -19.44
C THR A 1053 -41.80 17.62 -19.28
N GLU A 1054 -40.94 17.99 -18.33
CA GLU A 1054 -40.54 19.37 -18.07
C GLU A 1054 -39.09 19.39 -17.56
N LEU A 1055 -38.31 20.39 -17.98
CA LEU A 1055 -36.97 20.72 -17.50
C LEU A 1055 -36.92 22.21 -17.17
N SER A 1056 -36.40 22.56 -15.99
CA SER A 1056 -36.27 23.95 -15.54
C SER A 1056 -34.82 24.29 -15.20
N PHE A 1057 -34.41 25.54 -15.41
CA PHE A 1057 -33.13 26.07 -14.95
C PHE A 1057 -33.21 27.60 -14.78
N THR A 1058 -32.36 28.15 -13.93
CA THR A 1058 -32.11 29.61 -13.87
C THR A 1058 -30.87 29.97 -14.66
N ALA A 1059 -30.72 31.21 -15.10
CA ALA A 1059 -29.50 31.72 -15.71
C ALA A 1059 -29.15 33.11 -15.16
N ASP A 1060 -27.93 33.27 -14.66
CA ASP A 1060 -27.42 34.51 -14.07
C ASP A 1060 -26.15 34.96 -14.82
N PRO A 1061 -26.09 36.16 -15.43
CA PRO A 1061 -24.88 36.63 -16.11
C PRO A 1061 -23.66 36.65 -15.19
N VAL A 1062 -22.50 36.21 -15.69
CA VAL A 1062 -21.24 36.18 -14.90
C VAL A 1062 -20.45 37.49 -14.97
N PHE A 1063 -20.99 38.50 -15.64
CA PHE A 1063 -20.39 39.82 -15.83
C PHE A 1063 -21.33 40.93 -15.38
N ALA A 1064 -20.75 42.12 -15.17
CA ALA A 1064 -21.47 43.34 -14.78
C ALA A 1064 -22.45 43.14 -13.59
N ASP A 1065 -22.08 42.28 -12.62
CA ASP A 1065 -22.88 41.92 -11.45
C ASP A 1065 -24.33 41.49 -11.78
N GLY A 1066 -24.56 40.92 -12.98
CA GLY A 1066 -25.89 40.50 -13.44
C GLY A 1066 -26.84 41.64 -13.84
N THR A 1067 -26.34 42.88 -13.92
CA THR A 1067 -27.11 44.08 -14.27
C THR A 1067 -27.24 44.33 -15.76
N VAL A 1068 -26.40 43.69 -16.57
CA VAL A 1068 -26.44 43.73 -18.03
C VAL A 1068 -26.98 42.39 -18.52
N PRO A 1069 -27.97 42.38 -19.42
CA PRO A 1069 -28.53 41.13 -19.93
C PRO A 1069 -27.50 40.37 -20.76
N ASP A 1070 -27.45 39.05 -20.57
CA ASP A 1070 -26.69 38.12 -21.41
C ASP A 1070 -27.63 37.40 -22.39
N GLY A 1071 -27.26 37.40 -23.67
CA GLY A 1071 -28.02 36.80 -24.75
C GLY A 1071 -27.33 35.54 -25.26
N PHE A 1072 -27.94 34.38 -25.07
CA PHE A 1072 -27.39 33.09 -25.51
C PHE A 1072 -28.40 32.29 -26.33
N TYR A 1073 -27.93 31.37 -27.15
CA TYR A 1073 -28.77 30.58 -28.05
C TYR A 1073 -28.96 29.16 -27.53
N LEU A 1074 -30.15 28.60 -27.76
CA LEU A 1074 -30.54 27.27 -27.35
C LEU A 1074 -31.07 26.47 -28.54
N GLN A 1075 -30.62 25.23 -28.67
CA GLN A 1075 -31.28 24.18 -29.44
C GLN A 1075 -31.47 22.93 -28.57
N VAL A 1076 -32.59 22.23 -28.77
CA VAL A 1076 -33.05 21.15 -27.90
C VAL A 1076 -33.23 19.90 -28.73
N GLY A 1077 -32.68 18.78 -28.29
CA GLY A 1077 -32.99 17.46 -28.84
C GLY A 1077 -33.30 16.46 -27.75
N ALA A 1078 -33.97 15.36 -28.10
CA ALA A 1078 -34.25 14.26 -27.17
C ALA A 1078 -34.61 12.98 -27.93
N VAL A 1079 -34.88 11.91 -27.18
CA VAL A 1079 -35.44 10.65 -27.68
C VAL A 1079 -36.88 10.52 -27.14
N PRO A 1080 -37.83 9.90 -27.87
CA PRO A 1080 -39.12 9.52 -27.29
C PRO A 1080 -38.93 8.60 -26.07
N ALA A 1081 -39.73 8.82 -25.01
CA ALA A 1081 -39.63 8.07 -23.76
C ALA A 1081 -40.13 6.62 -23.85
#